data_AF-R9P1A5-F1
#
_entry.id   AF-R9P1A5-F1
#
_cell.length_a   1.000
_cell.length_b   1.000
_cell.length_c   1.000
_cell.angle_alpha   90.00
_cell.angle_beta   90.00
_cell.angle_gamma   90.00
#
_symmetry.space_group_name_H-M   'P 1'
#
loop_
_entity.id
_entity.type
_entity.pdbx_description
1 polymer ?
#
loop_
_entity_poly.entity_id
_entity_poly.type
_entity_poly.pdbx_seq_one_letter_code
_entity_poly.pdbx_strand_id
1 'polypeptide(L)'
;MFRGPRLAAEGHSSSDEVEDMSAPGLVQQLRRWALTLTLGLVAALAVHLARVFPWYRLYLGKSPLWSLQQVALQPVSNEGLCFSPNSAALRTADAASTAPIGSYVTAGLDDGRCFHYASRFEPYLNHDWKNTYITKTQERLGLQDHTIVTNDLIWYSNLLAEHEPSAYPHIEWSKATRPSSCPTRKLSSSPSNASTRENKISRVAFLLRCYQGFDWTQDAVLHMRALIWELRTARLAFDVDVHLLLEVKEAASHVSMFSAAGRRQILRGSIPIEFWSMVTLWNESEMLLRYPLYGDLRAGIAAAGSYRGCLLAVQRFAVEHPEYDSVINWEMDTRFTDTYDHLLAAVQKYAFRHQAQTYTKWPVKDREEDASGIGEQCKDKTPDVVVFSPVRDPQDSGWYWEYDVQGYAGMESTTRAASVGTNLWLSRRALMALENVTATQHQSLFCEAIVPSLVFRSTALSLETSDDYCTEHFKLVHYPHPMAFQYQAPPDQLDRLLNPSSAKLAKHNEEALKDTSYYYTSTIAGQLYGRWQTETKACIKPLLLHPIKSPARSSEAPRRSSKILTGWLTGEGSLHLCYASADQQCSDTIRADVQRYLGRKLDRRNLAEPSAISSHDTQNDYRRSIDSEQELRPIWVQAPDPEHTSG
;
A
#
# COMPACT_ATOMS: atom_id res chain seq x y z
N MET A 1 53.34 -23.34 25.66
CA MET A 1 54.77 -23.56 25.35
C MET A 1 55.01 -22.96 23.96
N PHE A 2 55.76 -21.91 23.67
CA PHE A 2 56.81 -21.13 24.33
C PHE A 2 56.72 -19.69 23.77
N ARG A 3 56.61 -18.67 24.64
CA ARG A 3 57.61 -17.60 24.88
C ARG A 3 58.05 -16.79 23.64
N GLY A 4 57.70 -15.49 23.64
CA GLY A 4 58.32 -14.47 22.79
C GLY A 4 59.71 -14.04 23.25
N PRO A 5 60.35 -13.09 22.54
CA PRO A 5 61.49 -12.31 23.02
C PRO A 5 61.03 -10.85 23.28
N ARG A 6 60.98 -10.41 24.54
CA ARG A 6 62.05 -9.65 25.24
C ARG A 6 62.52 -8.39 24.51
N LEU A 7 61.92 -7.28 24.96
CA LEU A 7 62.48 -5.94 25.01
C LEU A 7 63.92 -5.96 25.53
N ALA A 8 64.83 -5.36 24.76
CA ALA A 8 66.10 -4.84 25.27
C ALA A 8 66.01 -3.32 25.19
N ALA A 9 66.01 -2.69 26.36
CA ALA A 9 66.17 -1.27 26.53
C ALA A 9 67.66 -0.94 26.38
N GLU A 10 68.00 -0.13 25.38
CA GLU A 10 69.20 0.70 25.42
C GLU A 10 68.74 2.15 25.33
N GLY A 11 68.86 2.83 26.47
CA GLY A 11 68.68 4.27 26.55
C GLY A 11 69.80 4.96 25.81
N HIS A 12 69.44 5.81 24.85
CA HIS A 12 70.24 6.96 24.49
C HIS A 12 69.38 8.20 24.75
N SER A 13 69.81 8.93 25.78
CA SER A 13 69.41 10.28 26.10
C SER A 13 69.75 11.18 24.92
N SER A 14 68.77 11.53 24.08
CA SER A 14 68.78 12.82 23.39
C SER A 14 67.62 13.65 23.93
N SER A 15 68.01 14.61 24.77
CA SER A 15 67.21 15.76 25.15
C SER A 15 67.06 16.65 23.92
N ASP A 16 66.10 16.32 23.05
CA ASP A 16 65.72 17.15 21.92
C ASP A 16 64.31 17.71 22.15
N GLU A 17 64.31 18.99 22.51
CA GLU A 17 63.35 20.01 22.13
C GLU A 17 61.87 19.60 22.08
N VAL A 18 61.19 19.81 23.22
CA VAL A 18 59.80 20.25 23.19
C VAL A 18 59.82 21.64 22.55
N GLU A 19 59.68 21.70 21.22
CA GLU A 19 59.38 22.95 20.51
C GLU A 19 58.05 23.48 21.08
N ASP A 20 58.17 24.49 21.93
CA ASP A 20 57.06 25.32 22.38
C ASP A 20 56.53 26.04 21.13
N MET A 21 55.59 25.40 20.44
CA MET A 21 54.92 25.96 19.27
C MET A 21 54.25 27.26 19.69
N SER A 22 54.89 28.38 19.37
CA SER A 22 54.31 29.71 19.53
C SER A 22 52.87 29.73 19.00
N ALA A 23 51.95 30.39 19.72
CA ALA A 23 50.53 30.48 19.38
C ALA A 23 50.22 30.76 17.88
N PRO A 24 51.04 31.53 17.12
CA PRO A 24 50.85 31.70 15.68
C PRO A 24 51.03 30.42 14.84
N GLY A 25 52.00 29.57 15.20
CA GLY A 25 52.30 28.32 14.48
C GLY A 25 51.17 27.28 14.61
N LEU A 26 50.61 27.15 15.82
CA LEU A 26 49.46 26.30 16.09
C LEU A 26 48.22 26.76 15.29
N VAL A 27 47.97 28.08 15.23
CA VAL A 27 46.86 28.65 14.45
C VAL A 27 47.02 28.39 12.95
N GLN A 28 48.24 28.50 12.42
CA GLN A 28 48.49 28.25 10.99
C GLN A 28 48.34 26.77 10.64
N GLN A 29 48.79 25.88 11.53
CA GLN A 29 48.59 24.44 11.36
C GLN A 29 47.10 24.10 11.43
N LEU A 30 46.36 24.55 12.46
CA LEU A 30 44.91 24.36 12.57
C LEU A 30 44.14 24.86 11.33
N ARG A 31 44.54 25.99 10.73
CA ARG A 31 43.96 26.48 9.46
C ARG A 31 44.20 25.53 8.29
N ARG A 32 45.40 24.94 8.17
CA ARG A 32 45.72 23.95 7.14
C ARG A 32 44.88 22.69 7.32
N TRP A 33 44.81 22.16 8.55
CA TRP A 33 43.97 21.01 8.90
C TRP A 33 42.49 21.26 8.62
N ALA A 34 41.98 22.44 8.99
CA ALA A 34 40.61 22.83 8.71
C ALA A 34 40.34 22.90 7.20
N LEU A 35 41.28 23.44 6.41
CA LEU A 35 41.15 23.50 4.94
C LEU A 35 41.16 22.10 4.30
N THR A 36 42.06 21.21 4.71
CA THR A 36 42.07 19.82 4.19
C THR A 36 40.83 19.05 4.59
N LEU A 37 40.36 19.17 5.83
CA LEU A 37 39.09 18.57 6.27
C LEU A 37 37.90 19.12 5.47
N THR A 38 37.86 20.43 5.24
CA THR A 38 36.78 21.06 4.47
C THR A 38 36.79 20.57 3.03
N LEU A 39 37.95 20.56 2.36
CA LEU A 39 38.08 20.04 1.00
C LEU A 39 37.71 18.55 0.93
N GLY A 40 38.14 17.75 1.91
CA GLY A 40 37.78 16.33 2.02
C GLY A 40 36.27 16.13 2.16
N LEU A 41 35.61 16.92 3.02
CA LEU A 41 34.16 16.88 3.21
C LEU A 41 33.39 17.34 1.96
N VAL A 42 33.86 18.38 1.28
CA VAL A 42 33.26 18.86 0.02
C VAL A 42 33.40 17.81 -1.08
N ALA A 43 34.58 17.20 -1.22
CA ALA A 43 34.79 16.12 -2.20
C ALA A 43 33.92 14.89 -1.89
N ALA A 44 33.84 14.48 -0.62
CA ALA A 44 32.99 13.37 -0.20
C ALA A 44 31.51 13.65 -0.47
N LEU A 45 31.04 14.88 -0.17
CA LEU A 45 29.68 15.30 -0.48
C LEU A 45 29.42 15.32 -1.98
N ALA A 46 30.35 15.83 -2.79
CA ALA A 46 30.22 15.87 -4.24
C ALA A 46 30.13 14.45 -4.84
N VAL A 47 30.97 13.52 -4.38
CA VAL A 47 30.90 12.11 -4.79
C VAL A 47 29.59 11.46 -4.33
N HIS A 48 29.13 11.75 -3.12
CA HIS A 48 27.85 11.23 -2.62
C HIS A 48 26.67 11.73 -3.45
N LEU A 49 26.59 13.04 -3.69
CA LEU A 49 25.57 13.65 -4.55
C LEU A 49 25.65 13.09 -5.98
N ALA A 50 26.84 12.91 -6.53
CA ALA A 50 27.00 12.32 -7.85
C ALA A 50 26.57 10.85 -7.93
N ARG A 51 26.58 10.11 -6.81
CA ARG A 51 26.09 8.71 -6.78
C ARG A 51 24.60 8.60 -6.54
N VAL A 52 24.03 9.51 -5.75
CA VAL A 52 22.62 9.44 -5.31
C VAL A 52 21.71 10.22 -6.24
N PHE A 53 22.21 11.26 -6.90
CA PHE A 53 21.39 12.07 -7.78
C PHE A 53 20.93 11.26 -9.00
N PRO A 54 19.63 11.27 -9.34
CA PRO A 54 19.08 10.52 -10.46
C PRO A 54 19.39 11.25 -11.78
N TRP A 55 20.64 11.16 -12.24
CA TRP A 55 21.15 11.86 -13.42
C TRP A 55 20.33 11.62 -14.70
N TYR A 56 19.69 10.44 -14.83
CA TYR A 56 18.83 10.13 -15.97
C TYR A 56 17.67 11.11 -16.15
N ARG A 57 17.22 11.78 -15.09
CA ARG A 57 16.18 12.81 -15.15
C ARG A 57 16.60 14.05 -15.95
N LEU A 58 17.91 14.30 -16.12
CA LEU A 58 18.44 15.47 -16.83
C LEU A 58 18.58 15.25 -18.33
N TYR A 59 18.88 14.03 -18.76
CA TYR A 59 19.21 13.74 -20.16
C TYR A 59 18.18 12.86 -20.88
N LEU A 60 17.29 12.15 -20.16
CA LEU A 60 16.18 11.43 -20.78
C LEU A 60 14.97 12.35 -20.96
N GLY A 61 14.33 12.28 -22.13
CA GLY A 61 13.06 12.96 -22.39
C GLY A 61 11.91 12.35 -21.60
N LYS A 62 10.83 13.10 -21.39
CA LYS A 62 9.59 12.57 -20.77
C LYS A 62 8.92 11.54 -21.69
N SER A 63 8.49 10.41 -21.15
CA SER A 63 7.73 9.40 -21.88
C SER A 63 6.42 9.96 -22.44
N PRO A 64 6.04 9.59 -23.68
CA PRO A 64 4.67 9.80 -24.12
C PRO A 64 3.75 8.96 -23.23
N LEU A 65 2.51 9.41 -23.03
CA LEU A 65 1.52 8.66 -22.27
C LEU A 65 0.91 7.57 -23.15
N TRP A 66 1.75 6.62 -23.58
CA TRP A 66 1.41 5.53 -24.49
C TRP A 66 0.23 4.68 -24.00
N SER A 67 0.02 4.63 -22.68
CA SER A 67 -1.10 3.92 -22.05
C SER A 67 -2.43 4.66 -22.16
N LEU A 68 -2.42 5.98 -22.40
CA LEU A 68 -3.59 6.84 -22.54
C LEU A 68 -3.83 7.15 -24.02
N GLN A 69 -4.83 6.50 -24.60
CA GLN A 69 -5.26 6.70 -25.97
C GLN A 69 -6.41 7.72 -26.03
N GLN A 70 -6.45 8.53 -27.08
CA GLN A 70 -7.55 9.45 -27.31
C GLN A 70 -8.57 8.77 -28.22
N VAL A 71 -9.70 8.35 -27.63
CA VAL A 71 -10.75 7.57 -28.31
C VAL A 71 -12.08 8.33 -28.25
N ALA A 72 -12.97 8.07 -29.20
CA ALA A 72 -14.32 8.63 -29.17
C ALA A 72 -15.09 8.15 -27.93
N LEU A 73 -15.77 9.10 -27.28
CA LEU A 73 -16.54 8.85 -26.06
C LEU A 73 -17.57 7.73 -26.26
N GLN A 74 -17.68 6.88 -25.24
CA GLN A 74 -18.77 5.91 -25.14
C GLN A 74 -19.90 6.46 -24.27
N PRO A 75 -21.17 6.14 -24.59
CA PRO A 75 -22.28 6.38 -23.69
C PRO A 75 -22.05 5.65 -22.35
N VAL A 76 -22.30 6.35 -21.25
CA VAL A 76 -22.27 5.75 -19.92
C VAL A 76 -23.49 4.84 -19.77
N SER A 77 -23.28 3.62 -19.28
CA SER A 77 -24.36 2.66 -19.07
C SER A 77 -25.29 3.14 -17.96
N ASN A 78 -26.59 2.98 -18.19
CA ASN A 78 -27.65 3.26 -17.23
C ASN A 78 -28.37 2.00 -16.76
N GLU A 79 -27.73 0.83 -16.88
CA GLU A 79 -28.38 -0.47 -16.63
C GLU A 79 -28.48 -0.86 -15.14
N GLY A 80 -28.01 -0.01 -14.21
CA GLY A 80 -28.06 -0.26 -12.77
C GLY A 80 -27.57 -1.66 -12.39
N LEU A 81 -28.42 -2.43 -11.70
CA LEU A 81 -28.15 -3.83 -11.30
C LEU A 81 -27.88 -4.81 -12.47
N CYS A 82 -28.20 -4.44 -13.71
CA CYS A 82 -27.89 -5.24 -14.90
C CYS A 82 -26.55 -4.89 -15.56
N PHE A 83 -25.88 -3.83 -15.10
CA PHE A 83 -24.62 -3.35 -15.65
C PHE A 83 -23.55 -4.46 -15.68
N SER A 84 -22.93 -4.62 -16.85
CA SER A 84 -21.80 -5.52 -17.03
C SER A 84 -20.51 -4.70 -17.15
N PRO A 85 -19.57 -4.76 -16.19
CA PRO A 85 -18.33 -3.98 -16.26
C PRO A 85 -17.54 -4.21 -17.55
N ASN A 86 -17.50 -5.46 -18.02
CA ASN A 86 -16.80 -5.84 -19.24
C ASN A 86 -17.39 -5.26 -20.54
N SER A 87 -18.65 -4.77 -20.54
CA SER A 87 -19.20 -4.07 -21.71
C SER A 87 -18.80 -2.59 -21.79
N ALA A 88 -18.25 -2.01 -20.71
CA ALA A 88 -17.71 -0.65 -20.73
C ALA A 88 -16.32 -0.57 -21.37
N ALA A 89 -15.68 -1.72 -21.62
CA ALA A 89 -14.37 -1.77 -22.24
C ALA A 89 -14.42 -1.44 -23.73
N LEU A 90 -13.51 -0.59 -24.18
CA LEU A 90 -13.29 -0.28 -25.59
C LEU A 90 -12.22 -1.19 -26.19
N ARG A 91 -12.38 -1.55 -27.46
CA ARG A 91 -11.33 -2.17 -28.27
C ARG A 91 -10.67 -1.14 -29.15
N THR A 92 -9.35 -1.08 -29.16
CA THR A 92 -8.57 -0.19 -30.02
C THR A 92 -7.68 -1.01 -30.95
N ALA A 93 -7.59 -0.57 -32.21
CA ALA A 93 -6.76 -1.22 -33.23
C ALA A 93 -5.27 -0.84 -33.11
N ASP A 94 -4.94 0.09 -32.21
CA ASP A 94 -3.61 0.68 -32.10
C ASP A 94 -2.72 -0.16 -31.16
N ALA A 95 -2.20 -1.25 -31.72
CA ALA A 95 -1.32 -2.21 -31.07
C ALA A 95 0.13 -1.70 -30.88
N ALA A 96 0.46 -0.50 -31.36
CA ALA A 96 1.85 -0.01 -31.42
C ALA A 96 2.42 0.52 -30.09
N SER A 97 1.65 0.50 -28.99
CA SER A 97 2.07 1.02 -27.70
C SER A 97 2.16 -0.10 -26.65
N THR A 98 3.35 -0.69 -26.55
CA THR A 98 3.70 -1.74 -25.58
C THR A 98 4.24 -1.09 -24.30
N ALA A 99 3.93 -1.68 -23.15
CA ALA A 99 4.49 -1.21 -21.88
C ALA A 99 6.03 -1.30 -21.88
N PRO A 100 6.74 -0.28 -21.37
CA PRO A 100 8.20 -0.32 -21.26
C PRO A 100 8.69 -1.32 -20.20
N ILE A 101 7.85 -1.60 -19.20
CA ILE A 101 8.09 -2.51 -18.09
C ILE A 101 6.90 -3.48 -17.99
N GLY A 102 7.18 -4.75 -17.72
CA GLY A 102 6.18 -5.82 -17.71
C GLY A 102 5.78 -6.25 -19.12
N SER A 103 4.73 -7.05 -19.23
CA SER A 103 4.23 -7.53 -20.53
C SER A 103 2.75 -7.87 -20.47
N TYR A 104 1.96 -7.28 -21.36
CA TYR A 104 0.53 -7.62 -21.50
C TYR A 104 0.34 -9.09 -21.86
N VAL A 105 1.10 -9.57 -22.87
CA VAL A 105 1.01 -10.95 -23.37
C VAL A 105 1.40 -11.95 -22.29
N THR A 106 2.54 -11.72 -21.64
CA THR A 106 3.07 -12.62 -20.60
C THR A 106 2.15 -12.61 -19.39
N ALA A 107 1.69 -11.43 -18.95
CA ALA A 107 0.75 -11.30 -17.84
C ALA A 107 -0.64 -11.86 -18.17
N GLY A 108 -0.99 -12.08 -19.44
CA GLY A 108 -2.32 -12.54 -19.86
C GLY A 108 -3.39 -11.45 -19.85
N LEU A 109 -2.98 -10.20 -20.09
CA LEU A 109 -3.84 -9.02 -20.21
C LEU A 109 -4.04 -8.63 -21.69
N ASP A 110 -5.18 -8.00 -22.02
CA ASP A 110 -5.52 -7.56 -23.38
C ASP A 110 -5.06 -6.11 -23.61
N ASP A 111 -4.02 -5.90 -24.41
CA ASP A 111 -3.44 -4.59 -24.74
C ASP A 111 -4.21 -3.84 -25.84
N GLY A 112 -5.18 -4.50 -26.47
CA GLY A 112 -6.16 -3.90 -27.36
C GLY A 112 -7.40 -3.41 -26.62
N ARG A 113 -7.44 -3.53 -25.29
CA ARG A 113 -8.55 -3.09 -24.45
C ARG A 113 -8.20 -1.86 -23.63
N CYS A 114 -9.14 -0.93 -23.49
CA CYS A 114 -8.97 0.24 -22.62
C CYS A 114 -10.32 0.71 -22.04
N PHE A 115 -10.28 1.60 -21.04
CA PHE A 115 -11.47 2.18 -20.42
C PHE A 115 -11.41 3.72 -20.40
N HIS A 116 -12.52 4.37 -20.68
CA HIS A 116 -12.73 5.74 -20.20
C HIS A 116 -13.13 5.70 -18.72
N TYR A 117 -12.65 6.67 -17.93
CA TYR A 117 -12.97 6.75 -16.52
C TYR A 117 -14.49 6.77 -16.30
N ALA A 118 -15.20 7.65 -17.02
CA ALA A 118 -16.66 7.78 -16.98
C ALA A 118 -17.37 6.45 -17.27
N SER A 119 -17.02 5.78 -18.38
CA SER A 119 -17.64 4.52 -18.78
C SER A 119 -17.49 3.40 -17.74
N ARG A 120 -16.39 3.42 -16.97
CA ARG A 120 -16.12 2.40 -15.95
C ARG A 120 -16.80 2.73 -14.63
N PHE A 121 -16.76 3.98 -14.17
CA PHE A 121 -17.14 4.34 -12.80
C PHE A 121 -18.51 5.04 -12.67
N GLU A 122 -18.91 5.86 -13.63
CA GLU A 122 -20.19 6.59 -13.55
C GLU A 122 -21.44 5.67 -13.55
N PRO A 123 -21.45 4.44 -14.11
CA PRO A 123 -22.59 3.54 -13.96
C PRO A 123 -22.95 3.25 -12.49
N TYR A 124 -22.00 3.37 -11.54
CA TYR A 124 -22.24 3.17 -10.10
C TYR A 124 -22.82 4.40 -9.38
N LEU A 125 -23.04 5.51 -10.11
CA LEU A 125 -23.78 6.69 -9.65
C LEU A 125 -25.24 6.65 -10.09
N ASN A 126 -25.63 5.69 -10.93
CA ASN A 126 -26.96 5.64 -11.51
C ASN A 126 -28.06 5.51 -10.43
N HIS A 127 -29.18 6.20 -10.63
CA HIS A 127 -30.31 6.24 -9.70
C HIS A 127 -31.01 4.88 -9.53
N ASP A 128 -30.91 3.96 -10.49
CA ASP A 128 -31.48 2.61 -10.44
C ASP A 128 -30.86 1.74 -9.34
N TRP A 129 -29.65 2.08 -8.88
CA TRP A 129 -29.05 1.46 -7.69
C TRP A 129 -29.81 1.81 -6.41
N LYS A 130 -30.66 2.85 -6.42
CA LYS A 130 -31.36 3.42 -5.25
C LYS A 130 -30.41 3.75 -4.10
N ASN A 131 -29.17 4.07 -4.41
CA ASN A 131 -28.10 4.28 -3.45
C ASN A 131 -27.80 5.78 -3.28
N THR A 132 -28.79 6.51 -2.76
CA THR A 132 -28.83 7.98 -2.81
C THR A 132 -28.58 8.64 -1.45
N TYR A 133 -28.17 7.88 -0.42
CA TYR A 133 -28.03 8.40 0.94
C TYR A 133 -27.06 9.60 1.04
N ILE A 134 -25.95 9.60 0.30
CA ILE A 134 -25.02 10.74 0.24
C ILE A 134 -25.69 11.95 -0.41
N THR A 135 -26.24 11.78 -1.62
CA THR A 135 -26.86 12.87 -2.38
C THR A 135 -28.03 13.50 -1.64
N LYS A 136 -28.92 12.69 -1.04
CA LYS A 136 -30.01 13.18 -0.20
C LYS A 136 -29.53 13.91 1.05
N THR A 137 -28.38 13.52 1.58
CA THR A 137 -27.76 14.24 2.71
C THR A 137 -27.24 15.60 2.26
N GLN A 138 -26.60 15.68 1.09
CA GLN A 138 -26.16 16.96 0.50
C GLN A 138 -27.35 17.89 0.24
N GLU A 139 -28.45 17.36 -0.31
CA GLU A 139 -29.70 18.09 -0.53
C GLU A 139 -30.31 18.60 0.78
N ARG A 140 -30.37 17.76 1.83
CA ARG A 140 -30.85 18.16 3.17
C ARG A 140 -30.06 19.33 3.74
N LEU A 141 -28.74 19.33 3.52
CA LEU A 141 -27.83 20.36 4.03
C LEU A 141 -27.76 21.60 3.13
N GLY A 142 -28.42 21.59 1.96
CA GLY A 142 -28.36 22.70 1.00
C GLY A 142 -26.96 22.94 0.43
N LEU A 143 -26.13 21.90 0.35
CA LEU A 143 -24.77 22.02 -0.18
C LEU A 143 -24.82 22.30 -1.68
N GLN A 144 -24.09 23.32 -2.13
CA GLN A 144 -24.13 23.74 -3.54
C GLN A 144 -23.29 22.84 -4.45
N ASP A 145 -22.20 22.28 -3.94
CA ASP A 145 -21.31 21.39 -4.68
C ASP A 145 -21.53 19.94 -4.23
N HIS A 146 -22.24 19.17 -5.05
CA HIS A 146 -22.50 17.75 -4.80
C HIS A 146 -21.33 16.83 -5.17
N THR A 147 -20.28 17.35 -5.80
CA THR A 147 -19.09 16.57 -6.19
C THR A 147 -18.13 16.35 -5.01
N ILE A 148 -18.25 17.18 -3.97
CA ILE A 148 -17.39 17.09 -2.79
C ILE A 148 -17.97 16.09 -1.79
N VAL A 149 -17.25 14.98 -1.64
CA VAL A 149 -17.48 14.00 -0.56
C VAL A 149 -16.34 14.11 0.45
N THR A 150 -16.70 14.32 1.72
CA THR A 150 -15.77 14.40 2.86
C THR A 150 -16.13 13.36 3.92
N ASN A 151 -15.19 13.06 4.83
CA ASN A 151 -15.45 12.16 5.96
C ASN A 151 -16.58 12.65 6.86
N ASP A 152 -16.71 13.96 7.08
CA ASP A 152 -17.81 14.53 7.86
C ASP A 152 -19.18 14.31 7.18
N LEU A 153 -19.22 14.47 5.84
CA LEU A 153 -20.41 14.18 5.06
C LEU A 153 -20.75 12.69 5.13
N ILE A 154 -19.76 11.81 4.99
CA ILE A 154 -19.95 10.36 5.12
C ILE A 154 -20.49 10.00 6.51
N TRP A 155 -19.91 10.55 7.57
CA TRP A 155 -20.37 10.30 8.94
C TRP A 155 -21.85 10.70 9.13
N TYR A 156 -22.23 11.88 8.66
CA TYR A 156 -23.61 12.36 8.80
C TYR A 156 -24.57 11.59 7.88
N SER A 157 -24.15 11.27 6.66
CA SER A 157 -24.93 10.44 5.73
C SER A 157 -25.17 9.04 6.32
N ASN A 158 -24.16 8.46 6.98
CA ASN A 158 -24.26 7.20 7.68
C ASN A 158 -25.26 7.28 8.85
N LEU A 159 -25.22 8.35 9.65
CA LEU A 159 -26.16 8.57 10.74
C LEU A 159 -27.61 8.58 10.24
N LEU A 160 -27.87 9.34 9.17
CA LEU A 160 -29.21 9.43 8.58
C LEU A 160 -29.66 8.09 7.97
N ALA A 161 -28.78 7.41 7.24
CA ALA A 161 -29.07 6.11 6.62
C ALA A 161 -29.31 4.98 7.64
N GLU A 162 -28.65 5.02 8.79
CA GLU A 162 -28.85 4.06 9.89
C GLU A 162 -30.22 4.24 10.56
N HIS A 163 -30.66 5.48 10.78
CA HIS A 163 -31.86 5.78 11.54
C HIS A 163 -33.12 5.98 10.68
N GLU A 164 -32.97 6.39 9.42
CA GLU A 164 -34.05 6.62 8.46
C GLU A 164 -33.76 5.96 7.10
N PRO A 165 -33.57 4.62 7.03
CA PRO A 165 -33.12 3.93 5.81
C PRO A 165 -34.07 4.06 4.62
N SER A 166 -35.36 4.30 4.85
CA SER A 166 -36.33 4.56 3.77
C SER A 166 -36.16 5.94 3.15
N ALA A 167 -35.79 6.94 3.96
CA ALA A 167 -35.53 8.30 3.50
C ALA A 167 -34.14 8.40 2.85
N TYR A 168 -33.15 7.70 3.41
CA TYR A 168 -31.75 7.68 2.97
C TYR A 168 -31.34 6.27 2.53
N PRO A 169 -31.86 5.80 1.38
CA PRO A 169 -31.61 4.45 0.93
C PRO A 169 -30.16 4.28 0.50
N HIS A 170 -29.59 3.15 0.89
CA HIS A 170 -28.27 2.69 0.50
C HIS A 170 -28.34 1.24 0.08
N ILE A 171 -27.42 0.82 -0.79
CA ILE A 171 -27.27 -0.59 -1.17
C ILE A 171 -26.28 -1.26 -0.22
N GLU A 172 -26.52 -2.51 0.14
CA GLU A 172 -25.54 -3.34 0.83
C GLU A 172 -24.77 -4.16 -0.20
N TRP A 173 -23.58 -3.70 -0.60
CA TRP A 173 -22.82 -4.28 -1.73
C TRP A 173 -22.46 -5.75 -1.54
N SER A 174 -22.29 -6.20 -0.29
CA SER A 174 -22.04 -7.61 0.05
C SER A 174 -23.22 -8.54 -0.23
N LYS A 175 -24.41 -8.00 -0.43
CA LYS A 175 -25.64 -8.75 -0.74
C LYS A 175 -26.18 -8.45 -2.13
N ALA A 176 -25.62 -7.47 -2.83
CA ALA A 176 -26.04 -7.12 -4.18
C ALA A 176 -25.86 -8.30 -5.14
N THR A 177 -26.92 -8.67 -5.86
CA THR A 177 -26.89 -9.77 -6.84
C THR A 177 -27.45 -9.29 -8.16
N ARG A 178 -26.83 -9.70 -9.28
CA ARG A 178 -27.35 -9.44 -10.62
C ARG A 178 -28.68 -10.17 -10.81
N PRO A 179 -29.79 -9.47 -11.09
CA PRO A 179 -31.09 -10.11 -11.33
C PRO A 179 -31.04 -11.13 -12.47
N SER A 180 -31.78 -12.23 -12.33
CA SER A 180 -31.92 -13.26 -13.37
C SER A 180 -32.60 -12.75 -14.64
N SER A 181 -33.36 -11.66 -14.54
CA SER A 181 -34.00 -10.98 -15.67
C SER A 181 -33.03 -10.16 -16.52
N CYS A 182 -31.79 -9.94 -16.07
CA CYS A 182 -30.82 -9.18 -16.85
C CYS A 182 -30.43 -9.94 -18.13
N PRO A 183 -30.20 -9.25 -19.25
CA PRO A 183 -29.82 -9.90 -20.50
C PRO A 183 -28.52 -10.69 -20.34
N THR A 184 -28.58 -12.02 -20.43
CA THR A 184 -27.37 -12.84 -20.53
C THR A 184 -26.80 -12.71 -21.94
N ARG A 185 -25.62 -12.10 -22.06
CA ARG A 185 -24.86 -12.11 -23.31
C ARG A 185 -24.56 -13.57 -23.69
N LYS A 186 -25.08 -14.04 -24.82
CA LYS A 186 -24.69 -15.33 -25.42
C LYS A 186 -23.21 -15.26 -25.77
N LEU A 187 -22.32 -15.68 -24.87
CA LEU A 187 -20.96 -16.04 -25.25
C LEU A 187 -21.04 -17.42 -25.89
N SER A 188 -20.59 -17.54 -27.13
CA SER A 188 -20.42 -18.83 -27.81
C SER A 188 -19.31 -19.61 -27.12
N SER A 189 -19.67 -20.43 -26.13
CA SER A 189 -18.81 -21.48 -25.63
C SER A 189 -19.50 -22.81 -25.89
N SER A 190 -18.89 -23.63 -26.75
CA SER A 190 -19.23 -25.04 -26.89
C SER A 190 -19.26 -25.72 -25.52
N PRO A 191 -20.19 -26.66 -25.26
CA PRO A 191 -20.23 -27.37 -24.01
C PRO A 191 -19.01 -28.30 -23.95
N SER A 192 -18.01 -27.96 -23.13
CA SER A 192 -17.05 -28.96 -22.69
C SER A 192 -17.76 -29.87 -21.69
N ASN A 193 -17.84 -31.16 -22.02
CA ASN A 193 -18.33 -32.20 -21.13
C ASN A 193 -17.47 -32.22 -19.86
N ALA A 194 -17.92 -31.55 -18.80
CA ALA A 194 -17.34 -31.66 -17.48
C ALA A 194 -18.05 -32.80 -16.74
N SER A 195 -17.32 -33.91 -16.57
CA SER A 195 -17.68 -35.02 -15.71
C SER A 195 -18.04 -34.54 -14.30
N THR A 196 -19.14 -35.06 -13.78
CA THR A 196 -19.58 -35.00 -12.39
C THR A 196 -18.50 -35.52 -11.43
N ARG A 197 -17.66 -34.63 -10.93
CA ARG A 197 -17.18 -34.65 -9.54
C ARG A 197 -17.74 -33.38 -8.90
N GLU A 198 -18.30 -33.49 -7.70
CA GLU A 198 -18.63 -32.33 -6.86
C GLU A 198 -17.32 -31.60 -6.51
N ASN A 199 -16.75 -30.86 -7.46
CA ASN A 199 -15.59 -30.04 -7.21
C ASN A 199 -16.08 -28.81 -6.45
N LYS A 200 -15.85 -28.81 -5.13
CA LYS A 200 -15.98 -27.63 -4.28
C LYS A 200 -15.25 -26.48 -4.98
N ILE A 201 -15.98 -25.42 -5.34
CA ILE A 201 -15.42 -24.22 -5.95
C ILE A 201 -14.50 -23.57 -4.90
N SER A 202 -13.27 -23.25 -5.32
CA SER A 202 -12.30 -22.62 -4.42
C SER A 202 -12.78 -21.23 -4.00
N ARG A 203 -12.61 -20.85 -2.73
CA ARG A 203 -13.03 -19.54 -2.22
C ARG A 203 -11.83 -18.65 -1.95
N VAL A 204 -11.87 -17.40 -2.39
CA VAL A 204 -10.82 -16.41 -2.23
C VAL A 204 -11.37 -15.21 -1.46
N ALA A 205 -10.66 -14.75 -0.44
CA ALA A 205 -10.97 -13.47 0.21
C ALA A 205 -10.10 -12.36 -0.37
N PHE A 206 -10.73 -11.30 -0.89
CA PHE A 206 -10.04 -10.08 -1.31
C PHE A 206 -10.08 -9.07 -0.17
N LEU A 207 -8.94 -8.89 0.52
CA LEU A 207 -8.82 -8.06 1.71
C LEU A 207 -8.24 -6.69 1.36
N LEU A 208 -9.01 -5.65 1.62
CA LEU A 208 -8.58 -4.26 1.53
C LEU A 208 -8.19 -3.74 2.90
N ARG A 209 -6.95 -3.27 3.05
CA ARG A 209 -6.47 -2.72 4.32
C ARG A 209 -6.84 -1.25 4.47
N CYS A 210 -7.71 -0.96 5.43
CA CYS A 210 -8.18 0.38 5.75
C CYS A 210 -7.80 0.76 7.19
N TYR A 211 -7.88 2.04 7.52
CA TYR A 211 -7.58 2.56 8.86
C TYR A 211 -8.53 3.68 9.22
N GLN A 212 -8.75 3.89 10.53
CA GLN A 212 -9.51 5.04 11.01
C GLN A 212 -8.90 6.35 10.52
N GLY A 213 -9.75 7.20 9.93
CA GLY A 213 -9.34 8.46 9.32
C GLY A 213 -8.87 8.34 7.87
N PHE A 214 -9.11 7.22 7.20
CA PHE A 214 -8.99 7.14 5.73
C PHE A 214 -9.89 8.21 5.06
N ASP A 215 -9.36 8.89 4.06
CA ASP A 215 -10.05 9.99 3.37
C ASP A 215 -10.99 9.46 2.28
N TRP A 216 -12.27 9.30 2.62
CA TRP A 216 -13.30 8.87 1.67
C TRP A 216 -13.70 10.00 0.73
N THR A 217 -13.26 9.89 -0.51
CA THR A 217 -13.69 10.72 -1.64
C THR A 217 -14.75 9.97 -2.47
N GLN A 218 -15.44 10.69 -3.36
CA GLN A 218 -16.35 10.07 -4.33
C GLN A 218 -15.59 9.04 -5.18
N ASP A 219 -14.35 9.35 -5.56
CA ASP A 219 -13.49 8.44 -6.30
C ASP A 219 -13.21 7.15 -5.53
N ALA A 220 -12.85 7.23 -4.25
CA ALA A 220 -12.61 6.06 -3.40
C ALA A 220 -13.87 5.20 -3.25
N VAL A 221 -15.04 5.83 -3.08
CA VAL A 221 -16.33 5.14 -3.02
C VAL A 221 -16.61 4.42 -4.34
N LEU A 222 -16.45 5.08 -5.49
CA LEU A 222 -16.69 4.48 -6.80
C LEU A 222 -15.77 3.30 -7.09
N HIS A 223 -14.50 3.38 -6.68
CA HIS A 223 -13.56 2.28 -6.80
C HIS A 223 -13.97 1.06 -6.01
N MET A 224 -14.42 1.27 -4.76
CA MET A 224 -14.94 0.19 -3.93
C MET A 224 -16.17 -0.47 -4.57
N ARG A 225 -17.13 0.33 -5.03
CA ARG A 225 -18.33 -0.17 -5.73
C ARG A 225 -17.94 -1.00 -6.96
N ALA A 226 -17.04 -0.46 -7.79
CA ALA A 226 -16.58 -1.12 -9.00
C ALA A 226 -15.87 -2.44 -8.71
N LEU A 227 -14.90 -2.45 -7.78
CA LEU A 227 -14.17 -3.65 -7.40
C LEU A 227 -15.11 -4.75 -6.90
N ILE A 228 -16.04 -4.41 -5.99
CA ILE A 228 -16.99 -5.39 -5.44
C ILE A 228 -17.91 -5.93 -6.55
N TRP A 229 -18.45 -5.06 -7.39
CA TRP A 229 -19.38 -5.48 -8.45
C TRP A 229 -18.69 -6.29 -9.56
N GLU A 230 -17.49 -5.89 -9.98
CA GLU A 230 -16.65 -6.62 -10.93
C GLU A 230 -16.41 -8.05 -10.45
N LEU A 231 -15.97 -8.23 -9.20
CA LEU A 231 -15.69 -9.56 -8.65
C LEU A 231 -16.95 -10.40 -8.40
N ARG A 232 -18.05 -9.79 -7.93
CA ARG A 232 -19.30 -10.51 -7.66
C ARG A 232 -20.05 -10.97 -8.91
N THR A 233 -19.92 -10.23 -10.01
CA THR A 233 -20.65 -10.53 -11.27
C THR A 233 -19.81 -11.28 -12.29
N ALA A 234 -18.51 -11.42 -12.04
CA ALA A 234 -17.61 -12.17 -12.88
C ALA A 234 -17.87 -13.67 -12.83
N ARG A 235 -17.39 -14.36 -13.86
CA ARG A 235 -17.35 -15.82 -13.94
C ARG A 235 -15.89 -16.27 -13.83
N LEU A 236 -15.42 -16.37 -12.60
CA LEU A 236 -14.08 -16.85 -12.28
C LEU A 236 -14.12 -18.36 -12.00
N ALA A 237 -12.95 -19.01 -12.01
CA ALA A 237 -12.83 -20.42 -11.63
C ALA A 237 -12.91 -20.65 -10.09
N PHE A 238 -13.12 -19.58 -9.34
CA PHE A 238 -13.17 -19.50 -7.89
C PHE A 238 -14.14 -18.39 -7.48
N ASP A 239 -14.73 -18.51 -6.30
CA ASP A 239 -15.61 -17.48 -5.73
C ASP A 239 -14.78 -16.45 -4.97
N VAL A 240 -15.15 -15.17 -5.07
CA VAL A 240 -14.42 -14.09 -4.40
C VAL A 240 -15.34 -13.31 -3.46
N ASP A 241 -14.98 -13.27 -2.18
CA ASP A 241 -15.60 -12.39 -1.19
C ASP A 241 -14.68 -11.21 -0.90
N VAL A 242 -15.21 -9.99 -0.89
CA VAL A 242 -14.46 -8.77 -0.58
C VAL A 242 -14.63 -8.43 0.90
N HIS A 243 -13.54 -8.13 1.59
CA HIS A 243 -13.54 -7.68 2.99
C HIS A 243 -12.67 -6.45 3.18
N LEU A 244 -12.99 -5.65 4.19
CA LEU A 244 -12.17 -4.52 4.62
C LEU A 244 -11.61 -4.82 6.02
N LEU A 245 -10.30 -4.83 6.17
CA LEU A 245 -9.65 -4.88 7.48
C LEU A 245 -9.43 -3.45 7.97
N LEU A 246 -10.25 -2.99 8.92
CA LEU A 246 -10.20 -1.64 9.46
C LEU A 246 -9.38 -1.60 10.77
N GLU A 247 -8.23 -0.94 10.72
CA GLU A 247 -7.43 -0.62 11.90
C GLU A 247 -8.10 0.47 12.74
N VAL A 248 -8.44 0.14 13.98
CA VAL A 248 -8.89 1.07 15.03
C VAL A 248 -7.64 1.62 15.71
N LYS A 249 -7.38 2.93 15.51
CA LYS A 249 -6.23 3.66 16.07
C LYS A 249 -6.53 4.35 17.39
N GLU A 250 -7.81 4.64 17.65
CA GLU A 250 -8.21 5.35 18.86
C GLU A 250 -8.21 4.42 20.09
N ALA A 251 -7.27 4.64 21.02
CA ALA A 251 -7.18 3.89 22.28
C ALA A 251 -8.50 3.80 23.06
N ALA A 252 -9.27 4.90 23.12
CA ALA A 252 -10.58 4.93 23.80
C ALA A 252 -11.63 4.03 23.13
N SER A 253 -11.43 3.67 21.87
CA SER A 253 -12.34 2.86 21.05
C SER A 253 -11.96 1.37 21.03
N HIS A 254 -10.79 0.99 21.56
CA HIS A 254 -10.28 -0.40 21.52
C HIS A 254 -11.24 -1.42 22.16
N VAL A 255 -11.73 -1.14 23.37
CA VAL A 255 -12.68 -2.05 24.06
C VAL A 255 -14.07 -1.97 23.43
N SER A 256 -14.47 -0.77 23.00
CA SER A 256 -15.79 -0.50 22.43
C SER A 256 -16.04 -1.29 21.14
N MET A 257 -15.00 -1.63 20.38
CA MET A 257 -15.10 -2.36 19.11
C MET A 257 -15.73 -3.77 19.25
N PHE A 258 -15.65 -4.38 20.43
CA PHE A 258 -16.23 -5.70 20.72
C PHE A 258 -17.73 -5.65 21.08
N SER A 259 -18.28 -4.46 21.32
CA SER A 259 -19.72 -4.27 21.55
C SER A 259 -20.43 -3.91 20.25
N ALA A 260 -21.69 -4.34 20.08
CA ALA A 260 -22.48 -3.96 18.90
C ALA A 260 -22.67 -2.43 18.77
N ALA A 261 -22.82 -1.72 19.89
CA ALA A 261 -22.96 -0.27 19.90
C ALA A 261 -21.66 0.45 19.52
N GLY A 262 -20.53 0.05 20.11
CA GLY A 262 -19.22 0.65 19.81
C GLY A 262 -18.72 0.29 18.41
N ARG A 263 -18.95 -0.94 17.93
CA ARG A 263 -18.72 -1.33 16.53
C ARG A 263 -19.46 -0.41 15.56
N ARG A 264 -20.76 -0.17 15.77
CA ARG A 264 -21.55 0.76 14.93
C ARG A 264 -20.99 2.19 14.99
N GLN A 265 -20.58 2.66 16.17
CA GLN A 265 -19.96 3.97 16.30
C GLN A 265 -18.66 4.11 15.49
N ILE A 266 -17.78 3.10 15.55
CA ILE A 266 -16.52 3.08 14.80
C ILE A 266 -16.79 3.08 13.30
N LEU A 267 -17.67 2.19 12.83
CA LEU A 267 -18.05 2.08 11.42
C LEU A 267 -18.66 3.39 10.90
N ARG A 268 -19.54 4.03 11.68
CA ARG A 268 -20.16 5.31 11.32
C ARG A 268 -19.16 6.40 11.01
N GLY A 269 -18.06 6.48 11.77
CA GLY A 269 -17.00 7.47 11.55
C GLY A 269 -15.90 7.07 10.59
N SER A 270 -15.89 5.83 10.11
CA SER A 270 -14.72 5.31 9.39
C SER A 270 -15.03 4.75 8.01
N ILE A 271 -16.24 4.26 7.74
CA ILE A 271 -16.58 3.53 6.52
C ILE A 271 -17.96 3.98 6.01
N PRO A 272 -18.16 4.19 4.70
CA PRO A 272 -19.49 4.37 4.11
C PRO A 272 -20.45 3.21 4.47
N ILE A 273 -21.70 3.52 4.86
CA ILE A 273 -22.67 2.53 5.36
C ILE A 273 -22.90 1.36 4.40
N GLU A 274 -22.78 1.60 3.10
CA GLU A 274 -22.92 0.60 2.04
C GLU A 274 -21.88 -0.55 2.07
N PHE A 275 -20.80 -0.40 2.86
CA PHE A 275 -19.73 -1.40 2.99
C PHE A 275 -19.62 -2.05 4.38
N TRP A 276 -20.44 -1.64 5.37
CA TRP A 276 -20.27 -2.03 6.78
C TRP A 276 -20.25 -3.54 7.05
N SER A 277 -21.04 -4.32 6.29
CA SER A 277 -21.13 -5.77 6.50
C SER A 277 -19.92 -6.56 6.02
N MET A 278 -18.97 -5.91 5.32
CA MET A 278 -17.70 -6.52 4.87
C MET A 278 -16.52 -6.15 5.76
N VAL A 279 -16.74 -5.40 6.85
CA VAL A 279 -15.64 -4.85 7.66
C VAL A 279 -15.29 -5.77 8.82
N THR A 280 -14.02 -6.13 8.94
CA THR A 280 -13.45 -6.74 10.15
C THR A 280 -12.61 -5.71 10.88
N LEU A 281 -12.96 -5.44 12.15
CA LEU A 281 -12.22 -4.48 12.99
C LEU A 281 -11.02 -5.18 13.61
N TRP A 282 -9.90 -4.46 13.72
CA TRP A 282 -8.73 -4.89 14.46
C TRP A 282 -8.02 -3.67 15.05
N ASN A 283 -7.14 -3.87 16.03
CA ASN A 283 -6.29 -2.80 16.56
C ASN A 283 -4.89 -3.34 16.89
N GLU A 284 -3.92 -2.45 17.06
CA GLU A 284 -2.54 -2.81 17.33
C GLU A 284 -2.39 -3.57 18.66
N SER A 285 -3.09 -3.16 19.72
CA SER A 285 -2.98 -3.80 21.04
C SER A 285 -3.40 -5.28 20.99
N GLU A 286 -4.44 -5.59 20.23
CA GLU A 286 -4.89 -6.97 19.99
C GLU A 286 -3.83 -7.79 19.22
N MET A 287 -3.17 -7.17 18.23
CA MET A 287 -2.10 -7.83 17.48
C MET A 287 -0.88 -8.10 18.36
N LEU A 288 -0.50 -7.18 19.25
CA LEU A 288 0.59 -7.39 20.20
C LEU A 288 0.30 -8.49 21.23
N LEU A 289 -0.97 -8.68 21.60
CA LEU A 289 -1.38 -9.78 22.49
C LEU A 289 -1.30 -11.15 21.78
N ARG A 290 -1.62 -11.19 20.49
CA ARG A 290 -1.60 -12.43 19.69
C ARG A 290 -0.20 -12.78 19.19
N TYR A 291 0.57 -11.78 18.77
CA TYR A 291 1.88 -11.94 18.16
C TYR A 291 2.93 -11.26 19.04
N PRO A 292 3.74 -12.01 19.79
CA PRO A 292 4.77 -11.43 20.63
C PRO A 292 5.93 -10.94 19.74
N LEU A 293 5.92 -9.65 19.44
CA LEU A 293 6.99 -8.98 18.73
C LEU A 293 7.99 -8.40 19.74
N TYR A 294 9.27 -8.73 19.58
CA TYR A 294 10.36 -8.26 20.42
C TYR A 294 11.63 -8.03 19.59
N GLY A 295 12.57 -7.23 20.12
CA GLY A 295 13.82 -6.89 19.44
C GLY A 295 13.96 -5.39 19.22
N ASP A 296 15.06 -5.00 18.56
CA ASP A 296 15.30 -3.59 18.24
C ASP A 296 14.40 -3.19 17.06
N LEU A 297 13.40 -2.36 17.37
CA LEU A 297 12.54 -1.74 16.38
C LEU A 297 13.01 -0.31 16.21
N ARG A 298 13.00 0.18 14.98
CA ARG A 298 13.29 1.58 14.69
C ARG A 298 12.43 2.49 15.57
N ALA A 299 13.09 3.42 16.26
CA ALA A 299 12.43 4.34 17.18
C ALA A 299 11.27 5.08 16.51
N GLY A 300 10.13 5.15 17.20
CA GLY A 300 8.92 5.82 16.71
C GLY A 300 8.03 4.96 15.80
N ILE A 301 8.40 3.71 15.52
CA ILE A 301 7.61 2.82 14.65
C ILE A 301 6.82 1.82 15.51
N ALA A 302 5.49 1.88 15.34
CA ALA A 302 4.54 0.95 15.92
C ALA A 302 4.78 -0.48 15.39
N ALA A 303 5.10 -1.42 16.29
CA ALA A 303 5.54 -2.77 15.94
C ALA A 303 4.47 -3.57 15.18
N ALA A 304 3.21 -3.42 15.60
CA ALA A 304 2.08 -4.17 15.06
C ALA A 304 1.05 -3.28 14.36
N GLY A 305 1.34 -1.99 14.20
CA GLY A 305 0.51 -1.05 13.44
C GLY A 305 0.51 -1.34 11.93
N SER A 306 -0.43 -0.72 11.22
CA SER A 306 -0.66 -0.93 9.77
C SER A 306 0.53 -0.67 8.85
N TYR A 307 1.56 0.04 9.31
CA TYR A 307 2.76 0.32 8.52
C TYR A 307 3.76 -0.85 8.56
N ARG A 308 4.16 -1.29 9.76
CA ARG A 308 5.19 -2.33 9.93
C ARG A 308 4.59 -3.73 10.05
N GLY A 309 3.54 -3.89 10.87
CA GLY A 309 2.83 -5.15 11.11
C GLY A 309 1.71 -5.41 10.11
N CYS A 310 1.83 -4.92 8.88
CA CYS A 310 0.72 -4.75 7.95
C CYS A 310 0.04 -6.07 7.48
N LEU A 311 0.61 -7.23 7.83
CA LEU A 311 0.09 -8.58 7.55
C LEU A 311 -0.38 -9.35 8.81
N LEU A 312 -0.27 -8.78 10.01
CA LEU A 312 -0.69 -9.46 11.25
C LEU A 312 -2.22 -9.64 11.31
N ALA A 313 -2.96 -8.60 10.93
CA ALA A 313 -4.42 -8.66 10.83
C ALA A 313 -4.89 -9.61 9.71
N VAL A 314 -4.11 -9.72 8.63
CA VAL A 314 -4.36 -10.67 7.52
C VAL A 314 -4.20 -12.11 7.99
N GLN A 315 -3.16 -12.39 8.78
CA GLN A 315 -2.96 -13.71 9.40
C GLN A 315 -4.11 -14.06 10.35
N ARG A 316 -4.51 -13.12 11.23
CA ARG A 316 -5.65 -13.33 12.14
C ARG A 316 -6.92 -13.66 11.36
N PHE A 317 -7.23 -12.86 10.34
CA PHE A 317 -8.37 -13.09 9.46
C PHE A 317 -8.33 -14.49 8.82
N ALA A 318 -7.18 -14.91 8.31
CA ALA A 318 -7.05 -16.21 7.66
C ALA A 318 -7.27 -17.40 8.62
N VAL A 319 -6.94 -17.24 9.91
CA VAL A 319 -7.23 -18.24 10.96
C VAL A 319 -8.72 -18.25 11.32
N GLU A 320 -9.33 -17.08 11.45
CA GLU A 320 -10.75 -16.92 11.80
C GLU A 320 -11.71 -17.35 10.68
N HIS A 321 -11.24 -17.34 9.43
CA HIS A 321 -12.00 -17.69 8.24
C HIS A 321 -11.40 -18.89 7.50
N PRO A 322 -11.51 -20.13 8.03
CA PRO A 322 -10.97 -21.34 7.40
C PRO A 322 -11.63 -21.71 6.06
N GLU A 323 -12.78 -21.10 5.73
CA GLU A 323 -13.54 -21.34 4.50
C GLU A 323 -12.83 -20.91 3.22
N TYR A 324 -11.88 -19.97 3.30
CA TYR A 324 -11.12 -19.49 2.14
C TYR A 324 -9.91 -20.37 1.83
N ASP A 325 -9.61 -20.68 0.57
CA ASP A 325 -8.39 -21.40 0.20
C ASP A 325 -7.22 -20.45 -0.08
N SER A 326 -7.51 -19.16 -0.31
CA SER A 326 -6.52 -18.11 -0.56
C SER A 326 -7.03 -16.74 -0.11
N VAL A 327 -6.09 -15.85 0.17
CA VAL A 327 -6.33 -14.45 0.52
C VAL A 327 -5.52 -13.56 -0.40
N ILE A 328 -6.16 -12.53 -0.95
CA ILE A 328 -5.49 -11.44 -1.65
C ILE A 328 -5.41 -10.27 -0.68
N ASN A 329 -4.21 -9.83 -0.34
CA ASN A 329 -4.02 -8.58 0.40
C ASN A 329 -3.87 -7.44 -0.62
N TRP A 330 -4.63 -6.37 -0.45
CA TRP A 330 -4.65 -5.24 -1.38
C TRP A 330 -4.64 -3.90 -0.64
N GLU A 331 -3.86 -2.95 -1.17
CA GLU A 331 -3.74 -1.60 -0.62
C GLU A 331 -4.87 -0.69 -1.14
N MET A 332 -5.45 0.12 -0.24
CA MET A 332 -6.56 1.03 -0.55
C MET A 332 -6.21 2.13 -1.56
N ASP A 333 -4.93 2.40 -1.80
CA ASP A 333 -4.44 3.40 -2.75
C ASP A 333 -3.77 2.78 -3.99
N THR A 334 -3.85 1.46 -4.17
CA THR A 334 -3.52 0.84 -5.45
C THR A 334 -4.74 0.89 -6.37
N ARG A 335 -4.52 1.25 -7.64
CA ARG A 335 -5.56 1.26 -8.67
C ARG A 335 -5.11 0.38 -9.82
N PHE A 336 -6.02 -0.47 -10.28
CA PHE A 336 -5.89 -1.16 -11.55
C PHE A 336 -6.83 -0.50 -12.55
N THR A 337 -6.35 -0.15 -13.74
CA THR A 337 -7.12 0.64 -14.70
C THR A 337 -8.11 -0.17 -15.53
N ASP A 338 -7.90 -1.48 -15.60
CA ASP A 338 -8.87 -2.46 -16.10
C ASP A 338 -9.62 -3.10 -14.90
N THR A 339 -10.47 -4.07 -15.16
CA THR A 339 -11.38 -4.75 -14.25
C THR A 339 -10.66 -5.80 -13.39
N TYR A 340 -11.04 -5.87 -12.11
CA TYR A 340 -10.37 -6.74 -11.14
C TYR A 340 -10.59 -8.24 -11.44
N ASP A 341 -11.72 -8.64 -12.03
CA ASP A 341 -11.93 -10.04 -12.43
C ASP A 341 -10.92 -10.48 -13.49
N HIS A 342 -10.63 -9.62 -14.46
CA HIS A 342 -9.59 -9.90 -15.44
C HIS A 342 -8.20 -9.95 -14.81
N LEU A 343 -7.88 -9.05 -13.88
CA LEU A 343 -6.62 -9.09 -13.14
C LEU A 343 -6.45 -10.42 -12.40
N LEU A 344 -7.45 -10.84 -11.63
CA LEU A 344 -7.35 -12.05 -10.81
C LEU A 344 -7.26 -13.32 -11.67
N ALA A 345 -8.03 -13.40 -12.75
CA ALA A 345 -7.93 -14.51 -13.70
C ALA A 345 -6.55 -14.59 -14.34
N ALA A 346 -5.99 -13.44 -14.74
CA ALA A 346 -4.67 -13.33 -15.36
C ALA A 346 -3.56 -13.71 -14.38
N VAL A 347 -3.57 -13.18 -13.16
CA VAL A 347 -2.64 -13.49 -12.08
C VAL A 347 -2.64 -14.99 -11.76
N GLN A 348 -3.81 -15.57 -11.53
CA GLN A 348 -3.93 -16.99 -11.20
C GLN A 348 -3.39 -17.88 -12.32
N LYS A 349 -3.79 -17.60 -13.57
CA LYS A 349 -3.36 -18.36 -14.74
C LYS A 349 -1.85 -18.25 -14.99
N TYR A 350 -1.30 -17.04 -14.89
CA TYR A 350 0.14 -16.80 -15.03
C TYR A 350 0.91 -17.56 -13.96
N ALA A 351 0.55 -17.36 -12.70
CA ALA A 351 1.28 -17.92 -11.57
C ALA A 351 1.18 -19.45 -11.53
N PHE A 352 0.05 -20.04 -11.93
CA PHE A 352 -0.08 -21.49 -12.10
C PHE A 352 0.96 -22.04 -13.10
N ARG A 353 1.13 -21.37 -14.24
CA ARG A 353 2.02 -21.82 -15.34
C ARG A 353 3.50 -21.47 -15.17
N HIS A 354 3.85 -20.66 -14.18
CA HIS A 354 5.25 -20.28 -13.92
C HIS A 354 5.90 -21.20 -12.89
N GLN A 355 7.21 -21.37 -13.02
CA GLN A 355 8.04 -22.03 -12.01
C GLN A 355 8.16 -21.16 -10.74
N ALA A 356 8.64 -21.76 -9.64
CA ALA A 356 8.92 -20.99 -8.43
C ALA A 356 10.13 -20.05 -8.64
N GLN A 357 10.17 -18.96 -7.88
CA GLN A 357 11.17 -17.91 -8.01
C GLN A 357 11.68 -17.50 -6.63
N THR A 358 13.01 -17.39 -6.51
CA THR A 358 13.66 -16.92 -5.28
C THR A 358 13.98 -15.43 -5.35
N TYR A 359 14.60 -14.99 -6.43
CA TYR A 359 14.86 -13.58 -6.73
C TYR A 359 14.47 -13.30 -8.18
N THR A 360 13.98 -12.10 -8.45
CA THR A 360 13.46 -11.75 -9.78
C THR A 360 13.88 -10.35 -10.22
N LYS A 361 13.64 -10.06 -11.49
CA LYS A 361 13.88 -8.76 -12.13
C LYS A 361 12.56 -8.19 -12.65
N TRP A 362 12.53 -6.89 -12.89
CA TRP A 362 11.48 -6.28 -13.69
C TRP A 362 11.63 -6.72 -15.14
N PRO A 363 10.60 -7.28 -15.78
CA PRO A 363 10.65 -7.51 -17.21
C PRO A 363 10.74 -6.18 -17.93
N VAL A 364 11.73 -6.05 -18.82
CA VAL A 364 11.90 -4.86 -19.67
C VAL A 364 11.65 -5.29 -21.10
N LYS A 365 10.91 -4.47 -21.84
CA LYS A 365 10.58 -4.75 -23.24
C LYS A 365 11.85 -5.06 -24.06
N ASP A 366 11.77 -6.05 -24.94
CA ASP A 366 12.86 -6.46 -25.86
C ASP A 366 14.13 -6.96 -25.13
N ARG A 367 13.98 -7.36 -23.86
CA ARG A 367 15.01 -8.04 -23.07
C ARG A 367 14.52 -9.43 -22.70
N GLU A 368 15.41 -10.41 -22.76
CA GLU A 368 15.09 -11.75 -22.28
C GLU A 368 14.93 -11.72 -20.76
N GLU A 369 13.88 -12.36 -20.27
CA GLU A 369 13.78 -12.70 -18.85
C GLU A 369 14.77 -13.85 -18.60
N ASP A 370 15.74 -13.62 -17.71
CA ASP A 370 16.56 -14.72 -17.19
C ASP A 370 15.65 -15.70 -16.46
N ALA A 371 15.33 -16.83 -17.10
CA ALA A 371 14.47 -17.88 -16.55
C ALA A 371 15.16 -18.73 -15.46
N SER A 372 16.04 -18.13 -14.64
CA SER A 372 16.70 -18.78 -13.52
C SER A 372 15.76 -18.87 -12.32
N GLY A 373 14.72 -19.70 -12.44
CA GLY A 373 13.89 -20.13 -11.33
C GLY A 373 14.46 -21.39 -10.67
N ILE A 374 14.29 -21.51 -9.36
CA ILE A 374 14.36 -22.81 -8.68
C ILE A 374 12.97 -23.41 -8.79
N GLY A 375 12.83 -24.72 -9.04
CA GLY A 375 11.51 -25.34 -8.97
C GLY A 375 10.73 -25.39 -10.29
N GLU A 376 11.35 -25.79 -11.41
CA GLU A 376 10.61 -26.16 -12.64
C GLU A 376 9.53 -27.22 -12.34
N GLN A 377 9.75 -28.04 -11.30
CA GLN A 377 8.79 -29.01 -10.75
C GLN A 377 7.50 -28.34 -10.24
N CYS A 378 7.54 -27.05 -9.94
CA CYS A 378 6.40 -26.25 -9.46
C CYS A 378 5.60 -25.62 -10.58
N LYS A 379 6.01 -25.81 -11.83
CA LYS A 379 5.20 -25.44 -12.97
C LYS A 379 3.88 -26.23 -12.97
N ASP A 380 2.81 -25.56 -13.35
CA ASP A 380 1.45 -26.11 -13.36
C ASP A 380 0.97 -26.61 -11.97
N LYS A 381 1.46 -25.95 -10.91
CA LYS A 381 0.98 -26.08 -9.52
C LYS A 381 0.37 -24.76 -9.04
N THR A 382 -0.59 -24.82 -8.13
CA THR A 382 -1.18 -23.62 -7.51
C THR A 382 -0.09 -22.82 -6.80
N PRO A 383 -0.01 -21.48 -7.00
CA PRO A 383 0.96 -20.64 -6.29
C PRO A 383 0.62 -20.52 -4.81
N ASP A 384 1.66 -20.38 -3.98
CA ASP A 384 1.52 -20.05 -2.57
C ASP A 384 1.60 -18.56 -2.31
N VAL A 385 2.49 -17.88 -3.03
CA VAL A 385 2.73 -16.46 -2.90
C VAL A 385 2.83 -15.86 -4.29
N VAL A 386 2.03 -14.85 -4.57
CA VAL A 386 2.23 -13.98 -5.74
C VAL A 386 2.52 -12.57 -5.27
N VAL A 387 3.63 -12.01 -5.74
CA VAL A 387 4.06 -10.63 -5.49
C VAL A 387 3.95 -9.79 -6.76
N PHE A 388 3.80 -8.48 -6.60
CA PHE A 388 3.68 -7.52 -7.70
C PHE A 388 4.92 -6.64 -7.87
N SER A 389 5.98 -6.88 -7.10
CA SER A 389 7.31 -6.31 -7.35
C SER A 389 8.36 -7.42 -7.36
N PRO A 390 9.51 -7.21 -8.00
CA PRO A 390 10.57 -8.18 -7.99
C PRO A 390 11.01 -8.55 -6.58
N VAL A 391 11.36 -9.82 -6.40
CA VAL A 391 11.90 -10.34 -5.15
C VAL A 391 13.40 -10.12 -5.13
N ARG A 392 13.89 -9.50 -4.06
CA ARG A 392 15.28 -9.05 -3.90
C ARG A 392 15.84 -9.50 -2.56
N ASP A 393 17.16 -9.54 -2.46
CA ASP A 393 17.89 -9.84 -1.22
C ASP A 393 18.14 -8.56 -0.42
N PRO A 394 17.54 -8.36 0.76
CA PRO A 394 17.76 -7.17 1.55
C PRO A 394 19.04 -7.21 2.39
N GLN A 395 19.75 -8.34 2.51
CA GLN A 395 20.95 -8.46 3.34
C GLN A 395 22.09 -7.61 2.79
N ASP A 396 22.85 -6.92 3.65
CA ASP A 396 24.02 -6.10 3.30
C ASP A 396 23.76 -5.12 2.13
N SER A 397 22.55 -4.53 2.10
CA SER A 397 22.08 -3.76 0.93
C SER A 397 21.95 -2.26 1.22
N GLY A 398 21.94 -1.86 2.48
CA GLY A 398 21.60 -0.51 2.93
C GLY A 398 20.10 -0.19 2.80
N TRP A 399 19.24 -1.20 2.57
CA TRP A 399 17.79 -1.03 2.58
C TRP A 399 17.33 -0.55 3.96
N TYR A 400 16.31 0.30 3.98
CA TYR A 400 15.83 0.89 5.23
C TYR A 400 15.41 -0.17 6.25
N TRP A 401 14.80 -1.27 5.81
CA TRP A 401 14.31 -2.33 6.70
C TRP A 401 15.22 -3.55 6.77
N GLU A 402 16.47 -3.42 6.31
CA GLU A 402 17.44 -4.51 6.33
C GLU A 402 17.61 -5.12 7.74
N TYR A 403 17.62 -4.28 8.77
CA TYR A 403 17.83 -4.66 10.16
C TYR A 403 16.56 -5.09 10.90
N ASP A 404 15.37 -4.98 10.28
CA ASP A 404 14.09 -5.36 10.90
C ASP A 404 13.93 -6.90 10.89
N VAL A 405 14.73 -7.58 11.73
CA VAL A 405 14.76 -9.04 11.90
C VAL A 405 14.61 -9.41 13.37
N GLN A 406 13.51 -10.08 13.72
CA GLN A 406 13.18 -10.41 15.12
C GLN A 406 13.04 -11.92 15.34
N GLY A 407 13.55 -12.40 16.47
CA GLY A 407 13.37 -13.78 16.93
C GLY A 407 14.18 -14.84 16.17
N TYR A 408 14.97 -14.46 15.16
CA TYR A 408 15.84 -15.38 14.42
C TYR A 408 17.19 -15.55 15.10
N ALA A 409 17.69 -16.78 15.22
CA ALA A 409 18.96 -17.11 15.90
C ALA A 409 20.20 -16.46 15.25
N GLY A 410 20.11 -16.09 13.97
CA GLY A 410 21.19 -15.42 13.23
C GLY A 410 20.92 -13.96 12.89
N MET A 411 19.81 -13.36 13.39
CA MET A 411 19.31 -12.00 13.07
C MET A 411 19.78 -11.47 11.71
N GLU A 412 20.86 -10.69 11.67
CA GLU A 412 21.43 -10.06 10.46
C GLU A 412 21.79 -11.05 9.34
N SER A 413 22.32 -12.22 9.69
CA SER A 413 22.71 -13.31 8.77
C SER A 413 21.56 -14.20 8.32
N THR A 414 20.33 -13.93 8.77
CA THR A 414 19.15 -14.72 8.39
C THR A 414 18.88 -14.54 6.90
N THR A 415 18.97 -15.63 6.13
CA THR A 415 18.59 -15.62 4.71
C THR A 415 17.13 -15.21 4.56
N ARG A 416 16.91 -14.17 3.74
CA ARG A 416 15.59 -13.55 3.59
C ARG A 416 15.44 -12.92 2.22
N ALA A 417 14.20 -12.60 1.88
CA ALA A 417 13.82 -11.96 0.64
C ALA A 417 12.82 -10.85 0.94
N ALA A 418 12.79 -9.83 0.08
CA ALA A 418 11.85 -8.73 0.16
C ALA A 418 11.28 -8.39 -1.22
N SER A 419 10.03 -7.94 -1.25
CA SER A 419 9.35 -7.43 -2.44
C SER A 419 8.61 -6.16 -2.04
N VAL A 420 9.00 -5.03 -2.63
CA VAL A 420 8.47 -3.71 -2.23
C VAL A 420 7.00 -3.55 -2.64
N GLY A 421 6.18 -3.03 -1.74
CA GLY A 421 4.72 -3.05 -1.85
C GLY A 421 4.11 -4.32 -1.27
N THR A 422 2.85 -4.24 -0.90
CA THR A 422 2.20 -5.31 -0.10
C THR A 422 0.96 -5.88 -0.75
N ASN A 423 0.69 -5.54 -2.02
CA ASN A 423 -0.28 -6.28 -2.82
C ASN A 423 0.23 -7.72 -3.01
N LEU A 424 -0.53 -8.71 -2.54
CA LEU A 424 -0.11 -10.11 -2.46
C LEU A 424 -1.29 -11.03 -2.75
N TRP A 425 -1.04 -12.18 -3.39
CA TRP A 425 -1.93 -13.34 -3.35
C TRP A 425 -1.27 -14.42 -2.50
N LEU A 426 -1.97 -14.90 -1.47
CA LEU A 426 -1.45 -15.86 -0.49
C LEU A 426 -2.35 -17.10 -0.42
N SER A 427 -1.79 -18.29 -0.60
CA SER A 427 -2.50 -19.54 -0.33
C SER A 427 -2.76 -19.70 1.17
N ARG A 428 -3.76 -20.50 1.53
CA ARG A 428 -3.97 -20.92 2.92
C ARG A 428 -2.71 -21.53 3.53
N ARG A 429 -1.99 -22.34 2.76
CA ARG A 429 -0.73 -22.95 3.20
C ARG A 429 0.30 -21.89 3.59
N ALA A 430 0.50 -20.87 2.76
CA ALA A 430 1.39 -19.75 3.06
C ALA A 430 0.94 -18.96 4.30
N LEU A 431 -0.37 -18.69 4.43
CA LEU A 431 -0.92 -17.95 5.57
C LEU A 431 -0.75 -18.70 6.90
N MET A 432 -1.01 -20.00 6.92
CA MET A 432 -0.85 -20.80 8.13
C MET A 432 0.63 -20.97 8.51
N ALA A 433 1.51 -21.04 7.51
CA ALA A 433 2.95 -21.01 7.76
C ALA A 433 3.38 -19.65 8.33
N LEU A 434 2.87 -18.55 7.78
CA LEU A 434 3.13 -17.20 8.28
C LEU A 434 2.63 -17.02 9.72
N GLU A 435 1.42 -17.48 10.03
CA GLU A 435 0.86 -17.51 11.40
C GLU A 435 1.78 -18.30 12.34
N ASN A 436 2.26 -19.48 11.94
CA ASN A 436 3.18 -20.28 12.76
C ASN A 436 4.51 -19.53 13.01
N VAL A 437 5.05 -18.85 12.00
CA VAL A 437 6.27 -18.04 12.11
C VAL A 437 6.09 -16.93 13.15
N THR A 438 5.01 -16.18 13.08
CA THR A 438 4.81 -15.01 13.94
C THR A 438 4.25 -15.38 15.32
N ALA A 439 3.19 -16.18 15.38
CA ALA A 439 2.48 -16.48 16.61
C ALA A 439 3.19 -17.54 17.47
N THR A 440 3.78 -18.57 16.85
CA THR A 440 4.37 -19.70 17.58
C THR A 440 5.89 -19.62 17.67
N GLN A 441 6.58 -19.29 16.58
CA GLN A 441 8.04 -19.17 16.57
C GLN A 441 8.52 -17.79 17.03
N HIS A 442 7.60 -16.85 17.17
CA HIS A 442 7.86 -15.47 17.62
C HIS A 442 8.91 -14.76 16.75
N GLN A 443 8.85 -15.07 15.46
CA GLN A 443 9.74 -14.54 14.45
C GLN A 443 9.01 -13.54 13.57
N SER A 444 9.68 -12.43 13.24
CA SER A 444 9.09 -11.41 12.40
C SER A 444 10.14 -10.74 11.53
N LEU A 445 9.66 -10.18 10.42
CA LEU A 445 10.38 -9.27 9.54
C LEU A 445 9.45 -8.08 9.22
N PHE A 446 9.99 -7.05 8.56
CA PHE A 446 9.17 -6.01 7.94
C PHE A 446 8.14 -6.62 6.97
N CYS A 447 6.96 -6.01 6.81
CA CYS A 447 5.87 -6.70 6.12
C CYS A 447 6.11 -6.96 4.61
N GLU A 448 7.00 -6.19 3.96
CA GLU A 448 7.47 -6.47 2.59
C GLU A 448 8.49 -7.62 2.50
N ALA A 449 9.04 -8.05 3.64
CA ALA A 449 10.05 -9.11 3.72
C ALA A 449 9.49 -10.43 4.30
N ILE A 450 8.50 -10.35 5.20
CA ILE A 450 8.05 -11.53 5.96
C ILE A 450 7.42 -12.62 5.07
N VAL A 451 6.63 -12.23 4.08
CA VAL A 451 6.00 -13.17 3.13
C VAL A 451 6.99 -13.69 2.08
N PRO A 452 7.76 -12.84 1.37
CA PRO A 452 8.71 -13.35 0.39
C PRO A 452 9.76 -14.28 0.98
N SER A 453 10.14 -14.08 2.25
CA SER A 453 11.08 -14.95 2.96
C SER A 453 10.56 -16.37 3.24
N LEU A 454 9.26 -16.63 3.07
CA LEU A 454 8.72 -18.00 3.16
C LEU A 454 9.34 -18.94 2.12
N VAL A 455 9.84 -18.43 0.99
CA VAL A 455 10.48 -19.26 -0.05
C VAL A 455 11.69 -20.04 0.46
N PHE A 456 12.36 -19.57 1.53
CA PHE A 456 13.51 -20.24 2.13
C PHE A 456 13.13 -21.28 3.19
N ARG A 457 11.83 -21.46 3.45
CA ARG A 457 11.32 -22.40 4.45
C ARG A 457 10.79 -23.67 3.79
N SER A 458 11.03 -24.78 4.46
CA SER A 458 10.29 -26.02 4.19
C SER A 458 8.90 -25.94 4.84
N THR A 459 7.93 -26.54 4.19
CA THR A 459 6.53 -26.66 4.63
C THR A 459 6.30 -27.83 5.58
N ALA A 460 7.34 -28.63 5.88
CA ALA A 460 7.25 -29.97 6.46
C ALA A 460 6.36 -30.10 7.72
N LEU A 461 5.09 -30.37 7.46
CA LEU A 461 4.11 -31.08 8.31
C LEU A 461 3.78 -32.47 7.71
N SER A 462 4.44 -32.87 6.62
CA SER A 462 4.20 -34.17 5.97
C SER A 462 4.98 -35.26 6.70
N LEU A 463 4.27 -36.23 7.28
CA LEU A 463 4.83 -37.47 7.84
C LEU A 463 5.27 -38.46 6.75
N GLU A 464 5.01 -38.15 5.49
CA GLU A 464 5.42 -38.97 4.34
C GLU A 464 6.34 -38.15 3.43
N THR A 465 7.49 -38.73 3.09
CA THR A 465 8.42 -38.24 2.07
C THR A 465 7.69 -38.18 0.74
N SER A 466 7.15 -37.02 0.38
CA SER A 466 6.56 -36.80 -0.93
C SER A 466 7.67 -36.35 -1.86
N ASP A 467 7.94 -37.08 -2.94
CA ASP A 467 8.95 -36.71 -3.93
C ASP A 467 8.61 -35.41 -4.72
N ASP A 468 7.51 -34.71 -4.39
CA ASP A 468 7.10 -33.46 -5.02
C ASP A 468 7.68 -32.24 -4.26
N TYR A 469 8.75 -31.67 -4.82
CA TYR A 469 9.43 -30.46 -4.32
C TYR A 469 8.46 -29.34 -3.90
N CYS A 470 7.34 -29.18 -4.61
CA CYS A 470 6.40 -28.06 -4.39
C CYS A 470 5.38 -28.36 -3.28
N THR A 471 5.32 -29.61 -2.83
CA THR A 471 4.67 -29.99 -1.58
C THR A 471 5.54 -29.61 -0.39
N GLU A 472 6.87 -29.72 -0.51
CA GLU A 472 7.84 -29.42 0.56
C GLU A 472 8.29 -27.95 0.60
N HIS A 473 8.13 -27.21 -0.49
CA HIS A 473 8.54 -25.81 -0.62
C HIS A 473 7.40 -24.91 -1.11
N PHE A 474 7.46 -23.63 -0.76
CA PHE A 474 6.49 -22.63 -1.21
C PHE A 474 6.79 -22.18 -2.64
N LYS A 475 5.77 -22.22 -3.49
CA LYS A 475 5.81 -21.63 -4.82
C LYS A 475 5.53 -20.13 -4.72
N LEU A 476 6.60 -19.34 -4.77
CA LEU A 476 6.54 -17.89 -4.94
C LEU A 476 6.68 -17.51 -6.42
N VAL A 477 5.84 -16.56 -6.88
CA VAL A 477 5.89 -16.02 -8.24
C VAL A 477 5.78 -14.48 -8.23
N HIS A 478 6.60 -13.80 -9.03
CA HIS A 478 6.44 -12.39 -9.37
C HIS A 478 5.55 -12.24 -10.61
N TYR A 479 4.44 -11.52 -10.49
CA TYR A 479 3.52 -11.26 -11.60
C TYR A 479 3.98 -10.04 -12.45
N PRO A 480 4.22 -10.21 -13.77
CA PRO A 480 4.88 -9.23 -14.63
C PRO A 480 3.89 -8.21 -15.20
N HIS A 481 3.15 -7.55 -14.31
CA HIS A 481 2.14 -6.57 -14.71
C HIS A 481 2.75 -5.39 -15.48
N PRO A 482 2.04 -4.82 -16.47
CA PRO A 482 2.50 -3.67 -17.22
C PRO A 482 2.65 -2.46 -16.31
N MET A 483 3.71 -1.69 -16.51
CA MET A 483 3.99 -0.44 -15.78
C MET A 483 4.47 0.65 -16.72
N ALA A 484 4.13 1.90 -16.40
CA ALA A 484 4.66 3.06 -17.10
C ALA A 484 5.95 3.52 -16.42
N PHE A 485 6.84 4.13 -17.20
CA PHE A 485 8.04 4.81 -16.71
C PHE A 485 8.04 6.25 -17.20
N GLN A 486 8.40 7.20 -16.33
CA GLN A 486 8.27 8.63 -16.58
C GLN A 486 9.16 9.15 -17.72
N TYR A 487 10.24 8.45 -18.05
CA TYR A 487 11.24 8.89 -19.01
C TYR A 487 11.42 7.92 -20.18
N GLN A 488 11.75 8.43 -21.35
CA GLN A 488 12.06 7.62 -22.53
C GLN A 488 13.47 7.08 -22.39
N ALA A 489 13.59 5.81 -22.00
CA ALA A 489 14.87 5.11 -21.91
C ALA A 489 14.93 3.99 -22.96
N PRO A 490 16.04 3.83 -23.69
CA PRO A 490 16.31 2.61 -24.46
C PRO A 490 16.23 1.37 -23.56
N PRO A 491 15.79 0.21 -24.07
CA PRO A 491 15.62 -1.02 -23.27
C PRO A 491 16.81 -1.37 -22.37
N ASP A 492 18.04 -1.35 -22.90
CA ASP A 492 19.24 -1.67 -22.11
C ASP A 492 19.49 -0.67 -20.97
N GLN A 493 19.16 0.59 -21.18
CA GLN A 493 19.30 1.61 -20.15
C GLN A 493 18.21 1.47 -19.09
N LEU A 494 16.97 1.20 -19.49
CA LEU A 494 15.88 0.96 -18.57
C LEU A 494 16.13 -0.29 -17.72
N ASP A 495 16.60 -1.37 -18.34
CA ASP A 495 17.02 -2.60 -17.66
C ASP A 495 18.13 -2.31 -16.63
N ARG A 496 19.18 -1.56 -16.99
CA ARG A 496 20.21 -1.16 -16.01
C ARG A 496 19.69 -0.30 -14.86
N LEU A 497 18.70 0.55 -15.10
CA LEU A 497 18.11 1.41 -14.07
C LEU A 497 17.25 0.63 -13.07
N LEU A 498 16.51 -0.38 -13.55
CA LEU A 498 15.54 -1.14 -12.74
C LEU A 498 16.08 -2.47 -12.21
N ASN A 499 17.05 -3.04 -12.91
CA ASN A 499 17.63 -4.35 -12.68
C ASN A 499 19.15 -4.24 -12.49
N PRO A 500 19.61 -3.82 -11.29
CA PRO A 500 21.02 -3.89 -10.97
C PRO A 500 21.55 -5.32 -11.17
N SER A 501 22.85 -5.44 -11.45
CA SER A 501 23.53 -6.73 -11.71
C SER A 501 23.43 -7.70 -10.54
N SER A 502 23.18 -7.18 -9.33
CA SER A 502 22.95 -7.93 -8.11
C SER A 502 21.46 -8.00 -7.78
N ALA A 503 21.02 -9.13 -7.19
CA ALA A 503 19.67 -9.28 -6.65
C ALA A 503 19.43 -8.43 -5.38
N LYS A 504 20.41 -7.65 -4.90
CA LYS A 504 20.32 -6.85 -3.67
C LYS A 504 19.27 -5.73 -3.78
N LEU A 505 18.48 -5.55 -2.73
CA LEU A 505 17.51 -4.46 -2.57
C LEU A 505 18.21 -3.17 -2.07
N ALA A 506 19.16 -2.64 -2.85
CA ALA A 506 19.92 -1.49 -2.36
C ALA A 506 19.13 -0.18 -2.44
N LYS A 507 19.15 0.62 -1.37
CA LYS A 507 18.41 1.89 -1.26
C LYS A 507 18.66 2.86 -2.43
N HIS A 508 19.89 2.92 -2.94
CA HIS A 508 20.23 3.80 -4.06
C HIS A 508 19.61 3.37 -5.40
N ASN A 509 19.24 2.10 -5.55
CA ASN A 509 18.58 1.57 -6.75
C ASN A 509 17.07 1.83 -6.75
N GLU A 510 16.48 2.19 -5.61
CA GLU A 510 15.04 2.49 -5.49
C GLU A 510 14.65 3.80 -6.18
N GLU A 511 15.61 4.71 -6.43
CA GLU A 511 15.31 6.04 -6.97
C GLU A 511 14.72 5.99 -8.39
N ALA A 512 15.09 4.99 -9.20
CA ALA A 512 14.47 4.73 -10.51
C ALA A 512 13.04 4.19 -10.39
N LEU A 513 12.74 3.41 -9.34
CA LEU A 513 11.42 2.83 -9.12
C LEU A 513 10.37 3.92 -8.81
N LYS A 514 10.77 5.01 -8.16
CA LYS A 514 9.90 6.19 -7.92
C LYS A 514 9.34 6.80 -9.20
N ASP A 515 10.03 6.63 -10.33
CA ASP A 515 9.57 7.14 -11.62
C ASP A 515 8.78 6.12 -12.44
N THR A 516 8.41 4.99 -11.83
CA THR A 516 7.48 4.01 -12.38
C THR A 516 6.06 4.22 -11.86
N SER A 517 5.04 3.69 -12.54
CA SER A 517 3.65 3.82 -12.09
C SER A 517 3.28 2.97 -10.88
N TYR A 518 4.17 2.10 -10.40
CA TYR A 518 3.90 1.21 -9.27
C TYR A 518 5.09 1.22 -8.31
N TYR A 519 5.04 2.13 -7.35
CA TYR A 519 6.02 2.24 -6.26
C TYR A 519 5.45 3.08 -5.13
N TYR A 520 5.78 2.82 -3.86
CA TYR A 520 5.15 3.50 -2.71
C TYR A 520 5.30 5.05 -2.72
N THR A 521 6.28 5.57 -3.46
CA THR A 521 6.52 7.01 -3.70
C THR A 521 6.50 7.38 -5.19
N SER A 522 5.69 6.70 -6.00
CA SER A 522 5.56 6.97 -7.44
C SER A 522 5.27 8.45 -7.73
N THR A 523 6.04 9.03 -8.65
CA THR A 523 5.91 10.41 -9.12
C THR A 523 4.92 10.55 -10.29
N ILE A 524 4.63 9.46 -11.00
CA ILE A 524 3.82 9.44 -12.23
C ILE A 524 2.43 8.81 -12.05
N ALA A 525 2.22 7.92 -11.06
CA ALA A 525 0.94 7.23 -10.87
C ALA A 525 -0.25 8.19 -10.74
N GLY A 526 -0.16 9.16 -9.83
CA GLY A 526 -1.19 10.18 -9.61
C GLY A 526 -1.43 11.07 -10.84
N GLN A 527 -0.38 11.37 -11.61
CA GLN A 527 -0.50 12.17 -12.83
C GLN A 527 -1.27 11.44 -13.92
N LEU A 528 -0.92 10.16 -14.17
CA LEU A 528 -1.62 9.30 -15.13
C LEU A 528 -3.09 9.15 -14.77
N TYR A 529 -3.35 8.87 -13.49
CA TYR A 529 -4.70 8.71 -12.97
C TYR A 529 -5.53 9.99 -13.08
N GLY A 530 -4.98 11.14 -12.66
CA GLY A 530 -5.67 12.42 -12.73
C GLY A 530 -5.99 12.83 -14.17
N ARG A 531 -5.09 12.53 -15.12
CA ARG A 531 -5.37 12.75 -16.55
C ARG A 531 -6.47 11.82 -17.05
N TRP A 532 -6.43 10.53 -16.69
CA TRP A 532 -7.50 9.59 -17.04
C TRP A 532 -8.87 10.02 -16.51
N GLN A 533 -8.90 10.56 -15.28
CA GLN A 533 -10.12 11.02 -14.63
C GLN A 533 -10.69 12.31 -15.27
N THR A 534 -9.82 13.23 -15.70
CA THR A 534 -10.23 14.58 -16.16
C THR A 534 -10.38 14.70 -17.68
N GLU A 535 -9.60 13.95 -18.45
CA GLU A 535 -9.69 13.94 -19.91
C GLU A 535 -10.77 12.97 -20.37
N THR A 536 -11.93 13.49 -20.77
CA THR A 536 -13.09 12.67 -21.12
C THR A 536 -12.79 11.65 -22.24
N LYS A 537 -11.98 12.03 -23.23
CA LYS A 537 -11.57 11.16 -24.36
C LYS A 537 -10.39 10.25 -24.04
N ALA A 538 -9.80 10.34 -22.85
CA ALA A 538 -8.69 9.47 -22.48
C ALA A 538 -9.21 8.07 -22.16
N CYS A 539 -8.68 7.09 -22.88
CA CYS A 539 -8.92 5.66 -22.70
C CYS A 539 -7.62 5.00 -22.27
N ILE A 540 -7.58 4.44 -21.07
CA ILE A 540 -6.34 3.89 -20.51
C ILE A 540 -6.29 2.37 -20.68
N LYS A 541 -5.15 1.83 -21.13
CA LYS A 541 -4.86 0.39 -21.17
C LYS A 541 -4.69 -0.19 -19.76
N PRO A 542 -4.72 -1.53 -19.58
CA PRO A 542 -4.48 -2.16 -18.27
C PRO A 542 -3.12 -1.74 -17.70
N LEU A 543 -3.12 -1.27 -16.46
CA LEU A 543 -1.95 -0.68 -15.80
C LEU A 543 -2.19 -0.70 -14.29
N LEU A 544 -1.17 -1.08 -13.51
CA LEU A 544 -1.19 -0.86 -12.06
C LEU A 544 -0.58 0.51 -11.73
N LEU A 545 -1.31 1.23 -10.89
CA LEU A 545 -0.99 2.56 -10.41
C LEU A 545 -0.94 2.54 -8.88
N HIS A 546 0.20 2.89 -8.31
CA HIS A 546 0.34 3.00 -6.85
C HIS A 546 1.49 3.98 -6.49
N PRO A 547 1.26 4.87 -5.51
CA PRO A 547 -0.01 5.13 -4.84
C PRO A 547 -0.88 6.14 -5.62
N ILE A 548 -2.19 5.97 -5.54
CA ILE A 548 -3.18 6.99 -5.88
C ILE A 548 -3.70 7.58 -4.57
N LYS A 549 -3.13 8.72 -4.20
CA LYS A 549 -3.58 9.49 -3.05
C LYS A 549 -4.72 10.41 -3.48
N SER A 550 -5.75 10.51 -2.64
CA SER A 550 -6.74 11.58 -2.79
C SER A 550 -6.02 12.93 -2.84
N PRO A 551 -6.37 13.84 -3.76
CA PRO A 551 -5.68 15.12 -3.86
C PRO A 551 -5.75 15.84 -2.52
N ALA A 552 -4.58 16.11 -1.94
CA ALA A 552 -4.50 16.97 -0.77
C ALA A 552 -5.07 18.33 -1.18
N ARG A 553 -6.13 18.78 -0.50
CA ARG A 553 -6.62 20.15 -0.66
C ARG A 553 -5.44 21.11 -0.54
N SER A 554 -5.39 22.10 -1.42
CA SER A 554 -4.37 23.14 -1.48
C SER A 554 -4.03 23.69 -0.10
N SER A 555 -2.74 23.94 0.09
CA SER A 555 -2.03 24.23 1.35
C SER A 555 -2.34 25.57 2.02
N GLU A 556 -3.57 26.07 1.98
CA GLU A 556 -4.02 27.23 2.78
C GLU A 556 -5.04 26.88 3.88
N ALA A 557 -5.54 25.64 3.92
CA ALA A 557 -6.17 25.12 5.12
C ALA A 557 -5.08 24.44 5.98
N PRO A 558 -4.94 24.81 7.27
CA PRO A 558 -3.94 24.16 8.12
C PRO A 558 -4.18 22.65 8.11
N ARG A 559 -3.10 21.87 7.93
CA ARG A 559 -3.07 20.41 8.19
C ARG A 559 -3.43 20.17 9.66
N ARG A 560 -4.72 20.24 9.98
CA ARG A 560 -5.30 19.76 11.23
C ARG A 560 -5.89 18.40 10.91
N SER A 561 -5.32 17.38 11.53
CA SER A 561 -5.80 16.00 11.52
C SER A 561 -7.32 15.91 11.52
N SER A 562 -7.87 14.85 10.92
CA SER A 562 -9.26 14.37 10.91
C SER A 562 -9.94 14.17 12.29
N LYS A 563 -9.48 14.86 13.33
CA LYS A 563 -9.96 14.84 14.72
C LYS A 563 -10.92 15.99 15.06
N ILE A 564 -11.69 16.50 14.11
CA ILE A 564 -12.61 17.63 14.37
C ILE A 564 -13.93 17.12 14.99
N LEU A 565 -14.45 15.98 14.54
CA LEU A 565 -15.63 15.35 15.18
C LEU A 565 -15.31 14.74 16.56
N THR A 566 -14.04 14.38 16.85
CA THR A 566 -13.59 13.98 18.20
C THR A 566 -13.34 15.18 19.12
N GLY A 567 -12.83 16.31 18.62
CA GLY A 567 -12.80 17.60 19.37
C GLY A 567 -14.19 18.21 19.61
N TRP A 568 -15.16 17.90 18.75
CA TRP A 568 -16.57 18.29 18.91
C TRP A 568 -17.28 17.54 20.04
N LEU A 569 -16.86 16.30 20.35
CA LEU A 569 -17.33 15.60 21.56
C LEU A 569 -16.86 16.28 22.85
N THR A 570 -15.78 17.06 22.79
CA THR A 570 -15.24 17.84 23.92
C THR A 570 -15.67 19.31 23.91
N GLY A 571 -16.52 19.72 22.96
CA GLY A 571 -17.14 21.03 22.96
C GLY A 571 -16.21 22.19 22.65
N GLU A 572 -15.45 22.14 21.55
CA GLU A 572 -14.80 23.32 20.92
C GLU A 572 -14.85 23.17 19.38
N GLY A 573 -15.50 24.11 18.67
CA GLY A 573 -15.41 24.23 17.20
C GLY A 573 -16.73 24.27 16.42
N SER A 574 -16.75 25.04 15.32
CA SER A 574 -17.82 25.13 14.33
C SER A 574 -17.85 23.90 13.40
N LEU A 575 -19.04 23.52 12.93
CA LEU A 575 -19.23 22.37 12.03
C LEU A 575 -18.68 22.71 10.63
N HIS A 576 -17.47 22.25 10.32
CA HIS A 576 -16.80 22.47 9.03
C HIS A 576 -17.63 22.01 7.81
N LEU A 577 -18.50 21.00 7.98
CA LEU A 577 -19.41 20.51 6.93
C LEU A 577 -20.36 21.61 6.41
N CYS A 578 -20.75 22.54 7.28
CA CYS A 578 -21.66 23.64 6.95
C CYS A 578 -20.92 24.94 6.55
N TYR A 579 -19.58 24.95 6.50
CA TYR A 579 -18.84 26.16 6.12
C TYR A 579 -19.16 26.61 4.67
N ALA A 580 -19.53 25.66 3.81
CA ALA A 580 -19.98 25.93 2.44
C ALA A 580 -21.45 26.35 2.33
N SER A 581 -22.26 26.14 3.37
CA SER A 581 -23.62 26.68 3.44
C SER A 581 -23.56 28.01 4.19
N ALA A 582 -23.84 29.13 3.54
CA ALA A 582 -23.82 30.45 4.18
C ALA A 582 -24.89 30.65 5.29
N ASP A 583 -25.61 29.60 5.68
CA ASP A 583 -26.77 29.63 6.56
C ASP A 583 -26.55 28.80 7.84
N GLN A 584 -26.97 29.37 8.98
CA GLN A 584 -26.96 28.74 10.30
C GLN A 584 -27.92 27.53 10.37
N GLN A 585 -28.89 27.45 9.44
CA GLN A 585 -29.85 26.35 9.31
C GLN A 585 -29.19 24.96 9.15
N CYS A 586 -28.07 24.85 8.45
CA CYS A 586 -27.34 23.59 8.27
C CYS A 586 -26.84 23.05 9.62
N SER A 587 -26.20 23.90 10.43
CA SER A 587 -25.63 23.52 11.72
C SER A 587 -26.72 23.15 12.73
N ASP A 588 -27.83 23.87 12.72
CA ASP A 588 -28.97 23.59 13.60
C ASP A 588 -29.66 22.26 13.24
N THR A 589 -29.76 21.94 11.95
CA THR A 589 -30.30 20.66 11.46
C THR A 589 -29.44 19.49 11.93
N ILE A 590 -28.12 19.54 11.72
CA ILE A 590 -27.20 18.49 12.18
C ILE A 590 -27.31 18.33 13.69
N ARG A 591 -27.35 19.43 14.45
CA ARG A 591 -27.46 19.40 15.91
C ARG A 591 -28.75 18.73 16.37
N ALA A 592 -29.88 19.07 15.77
CA ALA A 592 -31.17 18.48 16.09
C ALA A 592 -31.18 16.97 15.83
N ASP A 593 -30.64 16.53 14.69
CA ASP A 593 -30.57 15.12 14.32
C ASP A 593 -29.64 14.33 15.25
N VAL A 594 -28.49 14.88 15.62
CA VAL A 594 -27.58 14.24 16.59
C VAL A 594 -28.25 14.08 17.95
N GLN A 595 -28.92 15.13 18.45
CA GLN A 595 -29.67 15.04 19.69
C GLN A 595 -30.76 13.98 19.60
N ARG A 596 -31.49 13.94 18.48
CA ARG A 596 -32.59 13.00 18.24
C ARG A 596 -32.11 11.55 18.19
N TYR A 597 -31.03 11.27 17.45
CA TYR A 597 -30.59 9.90 17.17
C TYR A 597 -29.58 9.36 18.17
N LEU A 598 -28.68 10.20 18.68
CA LEU A 598 -27.62 9.79 19.60
C LEU A 598 -27.89 10.20 21.06
N GLY A 599 -28.94 11.00 21.31
CA GLY A 599 -29.27 11.48 22.67
C GLY A 599 -28.25 12.46 23.25
N ARG A 600 -27.30 12.96 22.45
CA ARG A 600 -26.20 13.83 22.88
C ARG A 600 -26.53 15.30 22.63
N LYS A 601 -26.61 16.08 23.72
CA LYS A 601 -26.82 17.54 23.63
C LYS A 601 -25.52 18.20 23.21
N LEU A 602 -25.57 18.93 22.11
CA LEU A 602 -24.45 19.72 21.63
C LEU A 602 -24.64 21.15 22.13
N ASP A 603 -23.67 21.65 22.91
CA ASP A 603 -23.78 22.95 23.55
C ASP A 603 -23.62 24.10 22.53
N ARG A 604 -24.30 25.22 22.77
CA ARG A 604 -24.41 26.35 21.82
C ARG A 604 -23.23 27.35 21.93
N ARG A 605 -22.33 27.14 22.88
CA ARG A 605 -21.53 28.20 23.55
C ARG A 605 -20.08 28.42 23.08
N ASN A 606 -19.70 28.05 21.85
CA ASN A 606 -18.38 28.42 21.29
C ASN A 606 -18.46 29.28 20.03
N LEU A 607 -19.42 30.20 20.01
CA LEU A 607 -19.59 31.17 18.94
C LEU A 607 -19.36 32.58 19.51
N ALA A 608 -18.10 32.88 19.81
CA ALA A 608 -17.60 34.24 19.89
C ALA A 608 -16.17 34.25 19.30
N GLU A 609 -15.88 35.26 18.51
CA GLU A 609 -14.67 35.45 17.68
C GLU A 609 -13.36 35.08 18.40
N PRO A 610 -12.33 34.62 17.66
CA PRO A 610 -11.01 34.43 18.23
C PRO A 610 -10.38 35.80 18.55
N SER A 611 -10.45 36.22 19.81
CA SER A 611 -9.54 37.22 20.34
C SER A 611 -8.11 36.69 20.26
N ALA A 612 -7.24 37.45 19.60
CA ALA A 612 -5.82 37.16 19.43
C ALA A 612 -5.15 36.76 20.75
N ILE A 613 -4.68 35.50 20.84
CA ILE A 613 -3.75 35.05 21.86
C ILE A 613 -2.59 34.34 21.16
N SER A 614 -1.48 35.08 21.09
CA SER A 614 -0.08 34.68 20.96
C SER A 614 0.21 33.18 20.80
N SER A 615 0.56 32.79 19.57
CA SER A 615 1.25 31.54 19.25
C SER A 615 2.74 31.65 19.58
N HIS A 616 3.13 31.23 20.77
CA HIS A 616 4.48 30.74 21.04
C HIS A 616 4.36 29.55 22.01
N ASP A 617 5.16 28.52 21.76
CA ASP A 617 5.23 27.25 22.48
C ASP A 617 4.10 26.24 22.25
N THR A 618 4.32 25.36 21.25
CA THR A 618 3.94 23.91 21.20
C THR A 618 4.07 23.32 19.79
N GLN A 619 4.54 24.08 18.80
CA GLN A 619 4.63 23.65 17.40
C GLN A 619 6.04 23.18 16.94
N ASN A 620 6.98 22.97 17.86
CA ASN A 620 8.39 22.68 17.53
C ASN A 620 8.80 21.19 17.54
N ASP A 621 7.98 20.26 18.04
CA ASP A 621 8.38 18.84 18.12
C ASP A 621 7.87 17.94 17.00
N TYR A 622 6.80 18.32 16.27
CA TYR A 622 6.26 17.48 15.18
C TYR A 622 6.82 17.84 13.78
N ARG A 623 7.34 19.06 13.60
CA ARG A 623 7.98 19.49 12.33
C ARG A 623 9.36 18.87 12.12
N ARG A 624 10.07 18.47 13.18
CA ARG A 624 11.39 17.82 13.04
C ARG A 624 11.34 16.39 12.49
N SER A 625 10.18 15.71 12.52
CA SER A 625 10.08 14.31 12.07
C SER A 625 9.73 14.16 10.58
N ILE A 626 9.17 15.19 9.94
CA ILE A 626 8.72 15.11 8.54
C ILE A 626 9.64 15.93 7.61
N ASP A 627 10.23 17.03 8.10
CA ASP A 627 11.21 17.81 7.32
C ASP A 627 12.65 17.28 7.46
N SER A 628 12.91 16.25 8.28
CA SER A 628 14.22 15.58 8.36
C SER A 628 14.42 14.47 7.31
N GLU A 629 13.44 14.22 6.44
CA GLU A 629 13.54 13.27 5.33
C GLU A 629 14.43 13.75 4.16
N GLN A 630 15.01 14.96 4.21
CA GLN A 630 15.89 15.48 3.14
C GLN A 630 17.33 15.79 3.53
N GLU A 631 17.70 15.89 4.81
CA GLU A 631 19.11 16.11 5.17
C GLU A 631 19.46 15.52 6.54
N LEU A 632 19.91 14.26 6.58
CA LEU A 632 20.70 13.77 7.71
C LEU A 632 21.84 12.87 7.20
N ARG A 633 23.07 13.39 7.31
CA ARG A 633 24.32 12.65 7.08
C ARG A 633 24.55 11.63 8.21
N PRO A 634 25.23 10.51 7.94
CA PRO A 634 25.51 9.52 8.97
C PRO A 634 26.52 10.07 9.98
N ILE A 635 26.11 10.19 11.24
CA ILE A 635 27.03 10.33 12.37
C ILE A 635 27.42 8.91 12.78
N TRP A 636 28.68 8.57 12.52
CA TRP A 636 29.32 7.39 13.08
C TRP A 636 29.42 7.57 14.59
N VAL A 637 28.72 6.74 15.36
CA VAL A 637 29.01 6.59 16.79
C VAL A 637 30.00 5.44 16.92
N GLN A 638 31.19 5.78 17.39
CA GLN A 638 32.27 4.85 17.71
C GLN A 638 31.78 3.82 18.74
N ALA A 639 32.08 2.54 18.47
CA ALA A 639 32.04 1.49 19.48
C ALA A 639 33.00 1.84 20.64
N PRO A 640 32.64 1.58 21.91
CA PRO A 640 33.60 1.65 22.99
C PRO A 640 34.50 0.41 22.97
N ASP A 641 35.81 0.63 22.91
CA ASP A 641 36.81 -0.41 23.14
C ASP A 641 36.82 -0.85 24.61
N PRO A 642 37.19 -2.11 24.89
CA PRO A 642 37.16 -2.69 26.23
C PRO A 642 38.49 -2.43 26.96
N GLU A 643 38.45 -1.98 28.20
CA GLU A 643 39.61 -2.11 29.10
C GLU A 643 39.27 -2.78 30.43
N HIS A 644 40.22 -3.63 30.79
CA HIS A 644 40.33 -4.60 31.87
C HIS A 644 40.12 -4.09 33.30
N THR A 645 39.45 -4.95 34.07
CA THR A 645 39.67 -5.34 35.48
C THR A 645 40.88 -4.74 36.23
N SER A 646 40.62 -4.07 37.37
CA SER A 646 41.20 -4.38 38.70
C SER A 646 40.72 -3.38 39.75
N GLY A 647 40.11 -3.87 40.83
CA GLY A 647 39.65 -3.08 41.99
C GLY A 647 38.51 -3.78 42.70
#